data_AF-A0A8H6ZDC3-F1
#
_entry.id   AF-A0A8H6ZDC3-F1
#
_cell.length_a   1.000
_cell.length_b   1.000
_cell.length_c   1.000
_cell.angle_alpha   90.00
_cell.angle_beta   90.00
_cell.angle_gamma   90.00
#
_symmetry.space_group_name_H-M   'P 1'
#
loop_
_entity.id
_entity.type
_entity.pdbx_description
1 polymer ?
#
loop_
_entity_poly.entity_id
_entity_poly.type
_entity_poly.pdbx_seq_one_letter_code
_entity_poly.pdbx_strand_id
1 'polypeptide(L)'
;MRPKEIFTPAEAASRANQTRHELFALWRCLRAIVLAHEETIQKRWKKRTTIKRKQLLQEVDPTLPKEHAPEIAALGDQAAILQGNRTEFTLPYLNLEDLSVNNGIQFLCLLHWRAHEFPSKFLWFDDDTLHFGVRAGGVHRFHAMDCAMVAFGEEVNYGKVLEYSERLDESDEDSPDGGQMEHLLRESISFGDGLEILQTQSKLMKFLIGVVSKILCDLDLSNPVSSVALAAPIIPDPNTKFPWKSSARSNALKPYGPPPTFSFDEIAGLLESQYELAVQHLVDLRTEPIYLAEWIQFYYDHRPETIVGKAPTLLIQNRAIFSMLADAYSYLASYSVAKALVDEFRVIQAKFPNGVARARDLPPDYEAALKKFYAILNFVESRINRIHRQTLGCSSVLRAGVDIRCNGPAFAKHEMMFKFRPEDKLYTYMRLLLNSDQTFLWQLPRIFDQIDRMTEEPVERARVSPLVANILSHWAIIYDCKSILELHRPAVQDDESALEGMKRLEKWAPLFSGAPTKGTEPNIAQKAFPLARFMYPKGPRDAEWARKCQDVDDAFAAFWKAVDAPLVKYVGRSCLHSGPPSSRRLLANQEIGTTLPKAPTRRINPSSTAAVPFGGAAQSSVPTEPAQVPKEKQKTRGVATTESEDVRQKQEPAEHLRAAPVPISARAYKVFSTLFNATKDEELAVQQSSVAWKEILAAFSQLGFALEKTRGSAWTFRHSDGQRSVTIHEPHPEPTMRFWEARRFGRRLARRFGWSLDSFVLDTTAAN
;
A
#
# COMPACT_ATOMS: atom_id res chain seq x y z
N MET A 1 -1.98 18.49 -30.97
CA MET A 1 -2.83 18.26 -32.17
C MET A 1 -3.54 19.55 -32.50
N ARG A 2 -3.99 19.75 -33.75
CA ARG A 2 -4.91 20.87 -34.06
C ARG A 2 -6.26 20.57 -33.40
N PRO A 3 -6.99 21.58 -32.89
CA PRO A 3 -8.33 21.37 -32.36
C PRO A 3 -9.27 20.91 -33.48
N LYS A 4 -10.31 20.18 -33.09
CA LYS A 4 -11.36 19.67 -33.99
C LYS A 4 -12.17 20.80 -34.63
N GLU A 5 -12.40 21.86 -33.87
CA GLU A 5 -13.13 23.07 -34.22
C GLU A 5 -12.70 24.19 -33.27
N ILE A 6 -12.81 25.45 -33.69
CA ILE A 6 -12.52 26.64 -32.88
C ILE A 6 -13.80 27.46 -32.78
N PHE A 7 -14.22 27.79 -31.56
CA PHE A 7 -15.44 28.54 -31.28
C PHE A 7 -15.13 29.94 -30.74
N THR A 8 -16.02 30.89 -31.04
CA THR A 8 -16.14 32.14 -30.28
C THR A 8 -16.77 31.88 -28.89
N PRO A 9 -16.63 32.79 -27.91
CA PRO A 9 -17.25 32.64 -26.59
C PRO A 9 -18.76 32.38 -26.62
N ALA A 10 -19.49 33.11 -27.47
CA ALA A 10 -20.94 32.95 -27.63
C ALA A 10 -21.34 31.57 -28.20
N GLU A 11 -20.59 31.06 -29.18
CA GLU A 11 -20.82 29.71 -29.72
C GLU A 11 -20.45 28.62 -28.71
N ALA A 12 -19.35 28.82 -27.97
CA ALA A 12 -18.92 27.94 -26.91
C ALA A 12 -19.97 27.84 -25.80
N ALA A 13 -20.48 28.98 -25.31
CA ALA A 13 -21.57 29.04 -24.32
C ALA A 13 -22.85 28.39 -24.85
N SER A 14 -23.25 28.66 -26.09
CA SER A 14 -24.41 28.02 -26.73
C SER A 14 -24.26 26.48 -26.79
N ARG A 15 -23.10 25.99 -27.22
CA ARG A 15 -22.81 24.57 -27.39
C ARG A 15 -22.70 23.83 -26.05
N ALA A 16 -22.06 24.42 -25.05
CA ALA A 16 -22.02 23.91 -23.69
C ALA A 16 -23.43 23.85 -23.07
N ASN A 17 -24.22 24.91 -23.21
CA ASN A 17 -25.60 24.95 -22.73
C ASN A 17 -26.45 23.85 -23.38
N GLN A 18 -26.41 23.67 -24.69
CA GLN A 18 -27.14 22.58 -25.36
C GLN A 18 -26.74 21.21 -24.79
N THR A 19 -25.44 20.96 -24.62
CA THR A 19 -24.90 19.67 -24.17
C THR A 19 -25.25 19.39 -22.71
N ARG A 20 -25.17 20.38 -21.81
CA ARG A 20 -25.51 20.21 -20.39
C ARG A 20 -27.01 19.99 -20.17
N HIS A 21 -27.88 20.66 -20.94
CA HIS A 21 -29.33 20.41 -20.86
C HIS A 21 -29.70 18.98 -21.28
N GLU A 22 -29.06 18.45 -22.33
CA GLU A 22 -29.22 17.04 -22.73
C GLU A 22 -28.74 16.09 -21.61
N LEU A 23 -27.55 16.34 -21.06
CA LEU A 23 -26.99 15.56 -19.94
C LEU A 23 -27.93 15.52 -18.73
N PHE A 24 -28.49 16.67 -18.32
CA PHE A 24 -29.34 16.75 -17.14
C PHE A 24 -30.69 16.06 -17.36
N ALA A 25 -31.25 16.14 -18.57
CA ALA A 25 -32.45 15.38 -18.93
C ALA A 25 -32.19 13.86 -18.87
N LEU A 26 -31.06 13.40 -19.40
CA LEU A 26 -30.65 11.98 -19.35
C LEU A 26 -30.40 11.52 -17.90
N TRP A 27 -29.68 12.31 -17.10
CA TRP A 27 -29.42 11.99 -15.70
C TRP A 27 -30.71 11.92 -14.87
N ARG A 28 -31.63 12.89 -15.02
CA ARG A 28 -32.94 12.86 -14.36
C ARG A 28 -33.76 11.62 -14.75
N CYS A 29 -33.73 11.23 -16.03
CA CYS A 29 -34.38 10.01 -16.52
C CYS A 29 -33.77 8.74 -15.87
N LEU A 30 -32.45 8.58 -15.92
CA LEU A 30 -31.76 7.45 -15.31
C LEU A 30 -32.02 7.37 -13.80
N ARG A 31 -31.89 8.50 -13.09
CA ARG A 31 -32.17 8.62 -11.66
C ARG A 31 -33.59 8.19 -11.32
N ALA A 32 -34.60 8.65 -12.06
CA ALA A 32 -35.99 8.31 -11.80
C ALA A 32 -36.25 6.80 -11.98
N ILE A 33 -35.70 6.18 -13.04
CA ILE A 33 -35.80 4.73 -13.28
C ILE A 33 -35.12 3.93 -12.15
N VAL A 34 -33.91 4.33 -11.76
CA VAL A 34 -33.16 3.63 -10.71
C VAL A 34 -33.86 3.77 -9.36
N LEU A 35 -34.24 4.98 -8.93
CA LEU A 35 -34.90 5.18 -7.64
C LEU A 35 -36.23 4.42 -7.47
N ALA A 36 -36.95 4.13 -8.56
CA ALA A 36 -38.18 3.33 -8.50
C ALA A 36 -37.94 1.81 -8.59
N HIS A 37 -36.83 1.36 -9.20
CA HIS A 37 -36.68 -0.04 -9.63
C HIS A 37 -35.32 -0.68 -9.29
N GLU A 38 -34.45 -0.02 -8.52
CA GLU A 38 -33.09 -0.51 -8.23
C GLU A 38 -33.08 -1.93 -7.66
N GLU A 39 -33.99 -2.27 -6.74
CA GLU A 39 -34.08 -3.62 -6.17
C GLU A 39 -34.38 -4.68 -7.25
N THR A 40 -35.29 -4.36 -8.17
CA THR A 40 -35.68 -5.21 -9.30
C THR A 40 -34.53 -5.34 -10.30
N ILE A 41 -33.83 -4.23 -10.61
CA ILE A 41 -32.64 -4.23 -11.45
C ILE A 41 -31.55 -5.12 -10.84
N GLN A 42 -31.19 -4.92 -9.57
CA GLN A 42 -30.19 -5.71 -8.86
C GLN A 42 -30.57 -7.19 -8.83
N LYS A 43 -31.81 -7.54 -8.47
CA LYS A 43 -32.32 -8.93 -8.43
C LYS A 43 -32.24 -9.60 -9.80
N ARG A 44 -32.70 -8.93 -10.87
CA ARG A 44 -32.69 -9.47 -12.23
C ARG A 44 -31.28 -9.60 -12.80
N TRP A 45 -30.43 -8.60 -12.57
CA TRP A 45 -29.04 -8.63 -13.02
C TRP A 45 -28.22 -9.71 -12.32
N LYS A 46 -28.32 -9.83 -10.99
CA LYS A 46 -27.62 -10.86 -10.19
C LYS A 46 -28.05 -12.30 -10.56
N LYS A 47 -29.26 -12.49 -11.10
CA LYS A 47 -29.77 -13.78 -11.61
C LYS A 47 -29.30 -14.15 -13.03
N ARG A 48 -28.79 -13.21 -13.83
CA ARG A 48 -28.26 -13.53 -15.18
C ARG A 48 -26.90 -14.24 -15.07
N THR A 49 -26.61 -15.16 -15.98
CA THR A 49 -25.25 -15.72 -16.09
C THR A 49 -24.31 -14.70 -16.75
N THR A 50 -23.00 -14.83 -16.57
CA THR A 50 -21.99 -13.96 -17.22
C THR A 50 -22.20 -13.88 -18.74
N ILE A 51 -22.53 -15.00 -19.40
CA ILE A 51 -22.85 -15.03 -20.84
C ILE A 51 -24.08 -14.17 -21.15
N LYS A 52 -25.17 -14.33 -20.39
CA LYS A 52 -26.42 -13.55 -20.57
C LYS A 52 -26.25 -12.06 -20.23
N ARG A 53 -25.29 -11.69 -19.38
CA ARG A 53 -24.89 -10.30 -19.14
C ARG A 53 -24.19 -9.73 -20.37
N LYS A 54 -23.13 -10.39 -20.85
CA LYS A 54 -22.39 -9.97 -22.05
C LYS A 54 -23.32 -9.81 -23.27
N GLN A 55 -24.22 -10.77 -23.50
CA GLN A 55 -25.24 -10.69 -24.56
C GLN A 55 -26.13 -9.44 -24.43
N LEU A 56 -26.70 -9.16 -23.25
CA LEU A 56 -27.56 -8.00 -23.04
C LEU A 56 -26.80 -6.67 -23.23
N LEU A 57 -25.55 -6.59 -22.76
CA LEU A 57 -24.69 -5.42 -22.98
C LEU A 57 -24.42 -5.20 -24.48
N GLN A 58 -24.17 -6.27 -25.24
CA GLN A 58 -23.97 -6.23 -26.70
C GLN A 58 -25.25 -5.93 -27.49
N GLU A 59 -26.44 -6.27 -26.97
CA GLU A 59 -27.72 -5.84 -27.55
C GLU A 59 -27.96 -4.33 -27.42
N VAL A 60 -27.33 -3.68 -26.44
CA VAL A 60 -27.43 -2.22 -26.20
C VAL A 60 -26.33 -1.48 -26.95
N ASP A 61 -25.09 -1.98 -26.90
CA ASP A 61 -23.97 -1.46 -27.67
C ASP A 61 -23.16 -2.62 -28.30
N PRO A 62 -23.36 -2.91 -29.59
CA PRO A 62 -22.59 -3.93 -30.31
C PRO A 62 -21.09 -3.60 -30.45
N THR A 63 -20.69 -2.34 -30.24
CA THR A 63 -19.30 -1.87 -30.34
C THR A 63 -18.53 -1.97 -29.03
N LEU A 64 -19.19 -2.41 -27.95
CA LEU A 64 -18.59 -2.47 -26.61
C LEU A 64 -17.34 -3.37 -26.59
N PRO A 65 -16.19 -2.87 -26.10
CA PRO A 65 -14.96 -3.65 -26.03
C PRO A 65 -15.09 -4.94 -25.20
N LYS A 66 -14.31 -5.97 -25.57
CA LYS A 66 -14.44 -7.32 -25.00
C LYS A 66 -13.69 -7.52 -23.68
N GLU A 67 -12.58 -6.83 -23.53
CA GLU A 67 -11.53 -7.04 -22.52
C GLU A 67 -11.25 -5.73 -21.77
N HIS A 68 -10.64 -5.85 -20.59
CA HIS A 68 -10.19 -4.73 -19.77
C HIS A 68 -9.10 -3.90 -20.46
N ALA A 69 -9.05 -2.60 -20.16
CA ALA A 69 -8.12 -1.61 -20.73
C ALA A 69 -8.03 -1.64 -22.29
N PRO A 70 -9.17 -1.52 -23.00
CA PRO A 70 -9.23 -1.62 -24.46
C PRO A 70 -8.43 -0.54 -25.20
N GLU A 71 -8.18 0.61 -24.57
CA GLU A 71 -7.33 1.69 -25.08
C GLU A 71 -5.87 1.25 -25.28
N ILE A 72 -5.39 0.29 -24.48
CA ILE A 72 -4.02 -0.24 -24.56
C ILE A 72 -3.87 -1.14 -25.79
N ALA A 73 -4.87 -1.98 -26.05
CA ALA A 73 -4.92 -2.80 -27.26
C ALA A 73 -5.03 -1.93 -28.53
N ALA A 74 -5.93 -0.94 -28.50
CA ALA A 74 -6.12 0.01 -29.61
C ALA A 74 -4.85 0.81 -29.95
N LEU A 75 -4.04 1.18 -28.95
CA LEU A 75 -2.74 1.82 -29.16
C LEU A 75 -1.74 0.86 -29.82
N GLY A 76 -1.71 -0.41 -29.41
CA GLY A 76 -0.81 -1.42 -29.94
C GLY A 76 -1.04 -1.77 -31.42
N ASP A 77 -2.30 -1.88 -31.82
CA ASP A 77 -2.68 -2.31 -33.17
C ASP A 77 -2.61 -1.18 -34.22
N GLN A 78 -2.77 0.09 -33.83
CA GLN A 78 -2.95 1.23 -34.77
C GLN A 78 -2.28 2.55 -34.35
N ALA A 79 -1.09 2.51 -33.72
CA ALA A 79 -0.36 3.71 -33.27
C ALA A 79 -0.16 4.83 -34.33
N ALA A 80 -0.24 4.52 -35.63
CA ALA A 80 -0.11 5.49 -36.72
C ALA A 80 -1.44 6.03 -37.28
N ILE A 81 -2.61 5.51 -36.86
CA ILE A 81 -3.93 5.82 -37.45
C ILE A 81 -5.04 5.92 -36.37
N LEU A 82 -4.76 6.63 -35.26
CA LEU A 82 -5.82 7.01 -34.33
C LEU A 82 -6.59 8.22 -34.89
N GLN A 83 -7.70 7.96 -35.58
CA GLN A 83 -8.64 8.97 -36.08
C GLN A 83 -9.97 8.92 -35.32
N GLY A 84 -10.41 10.07 -34.79
CA GLY A 84 -11.73 10.25 -34.17
C GLY A 84 -11.86 9.78 -32.70
N ASN A 85 -12.95 10.19 -32.06
CA ASN A 85 -13.23 9.93 -30.64
C ASN A 85 -13.76 8.50 -30.45
N ARG A 86 -12.85 7.53 -30.37
CA ARG A 86 -13.16 6.11 -30.19
C ARG A 86 -13.70 5.82 -28.78
N THR A 87 -14.67 4.89 -28.66
CA THR A 87 -15.30 4.53 -27.38
C THR A 87 -14.26 4.02 -26.38
N GLU A 88 -13.30 3.26 -26.89
CA GLU A 88 -12.17 2.68 -26.18
C GLU A 88 -11.37 3.71 -25.37
N PHE A 89 -11.24 4.95 -25.88
CA PHE A 89 -10.48 6.02 -25.24
C PHE A 89 -11.34 7.03 -24.45
N THR A 90 -12.67 7.01 -24.64
CA THR A 90 -13.61 7.92 -23.95
C THR A 90 -14.23 7.28 -22.71
N LEU A 91 -14.51 5.98 -22.76
CA LEU A 91 -15.10 5.20 -21.67
C LEU A 91 -14.41 3.82 -21.55
N PRO A 92 -13.08 3.75 -21.27
CA PRO A 92 -12.31 2.51 -21.25
C PRO A 92 -12.84 1.46 -20.25
N TYR A 93 -13.46 1.92 -19.17
CA TYR A 93 -14.10 1.09 -18.13
C TYR A 93 -15.47 0.50 -18.55
N LEU A 94 -16.00 0.87 -19.72
CA LEU A 94 -17.18 0.22 -20.32
C LEU A 94 -16.74 -0.90 -21.26
N ASN A 95 -16.49 -2.08 -20.70
CA ASN A 95 -16.14 -3.29 -21.45
C ASN A 95 -16.88 -4.52 -20.89
N LEU A 96 -16.92 -5.59 -21.69
CA LEU A 96 -17.66 -6.82 -21.37
C LEU A 96 -17.01 -7.66 -20.26
N GLU A 97 -15.70 -7.52 -20.02
CA GLU A 97 -14.99 -8.20 -18.94
C GLU A 97 -15.45 -7.67 -17.58
N ASP A 98 -15.21 -6.38 -17.33
CA ASP A 98 -15.47 -5.71 -16.06
C ASP A 98 -16.96 -5.70 -15.72
N LEU A 99 -17.82 -5.22 -16.63
CA LEU A 99 -19.26 -5.12 -16.39
C LEU A 99 -19.95 -6.48 -16.12
N SER A 100 -19.27 -7.60 -16.42
CA SER A 100 -19.76 -8.96 -16.16
C SER A 100 -19.04 -9.70 -15.02
N VAL A 101 -17.90 -9.21 -14.51
CA VAL A 101 -17.10 -9.87 -13.47
C VAL A 101 -17.80 -9.81 -12.10
N ASN A 102 -17.41 -10.67 -11.15
CA ASN A 102 -17.94 -10.69 -9.78
C ASN A 102 -19.47 -10.69 -9.72
N ASN A 103 -20.11 -11.58 -10.48
CA ASN A 103 -21.56 -11.64 -10.67
C ASN A 103 -22.21 -10.32 -11.18
N GLY A 104 -21.46 -9.54 -11.96
CA GLY A 104 -21.89 -8.25 -12.52
C GLY A 104 -22.01 -7.12 -11.50
N ILE A 105 -21.33 -7.21 -10.35
CA ILE A 105 -21.41 -6.18 -9.29
C ILE A 105 -20.89 -4.82 -9.78
N GLN A 106 -19.77 -4.78 -10.53
CA GLN A 106 -19.20 -3.52 -11.04
C GLN A 106 -20.20 -2.71 -11.89
N PHE A 107 -20.97 -3.36 -12.77
CA PHE A 107 -22.07 -2.71 -13.50
C PHE A 107 -23.12 -2.10 -12.55
N LEU A 108 -23.52 -2.82 -11.50
CA LEU A 108 -24.51 -2.32 -10.55
C LEU A 108 -23.97 -1.15 -9.72
N CYS A 109 -22.68 -1.15 -9.36
CA CYS A 109 -22.07 -0.03 -8.64
C CYS A 109 -21.95 1.21 -9.54
N LEU A 110 -21.52 1.05 -10.81
CA LEU A 110 -21.52 2.14 -11.80
C LEU A 110 -22.90 2.74 -11.98
N LEU A 111 -23.92 1.89 -12.18
CA LEU A 111 -25.31 2.32 -12.32
C LEU A 111 -25.79 3.07 -11.08
N HIS A 112 -25.52 2.54 -9.89
CA HIS A 112 -25.88 3.15 -8.62
C HIS A 112 -25.27 4.55 -8.51
N TRP A 113 -23.94 4.67 -8.53
CA TRP A 113 -23.27 5.96 -8.30
C TRP A 113 -23.62 6.99 -9.37
N ARG A 114 -23.72 6.61 -10.65
CA ARG A 114 -24.06 7.54 -11.75
C ARG A 114 -25.53 7.98 -11.77
N ALA A 115 -26.43 7.27 -11.09
CA ALA A 115 -27.83 7.65 -10.93
C ALA A 115 -28.10 8.42 -9.62
N HIS A 116 -27.39 8.07 -8.54
CA HIS A 116 -27.55 8.67 -7.22
C HIS A 116 -26.81 10.01 -7.06
N GLU A 117 -25.69 10.19 -7.77
CA GLU A 117 -24.87 11.40 -7.67
C GLU A 117 -24.97 12.29 -8.91
N PHE A 118 -24.95 13.61 -8.72
CA PHE A 118 -25.05 14.59 -9.81
C PHE A 118 -23.78 14.60 -10.69
N PRO A 119 -23.87 14.77 -12.03
CA PRO A 119 -22.74 14.56 -12.94
C PRO A 119 -21.48 15.40 -12.65
N SER A 120 -21.63 16.60 -12.09
CA SER A 120 -20.50 17.47 -11.73
C SER A 120 -19.52 16.85 -10.73
N LYS A 121 -20.01 15.98 -9.83
CA LYS A 121 -19.16 15.29 -8.85
C LYS A 121 -18.13 14.34 -9.48
N PHE A 122 -18.36 13.91 -10.73
CA PHE A 122 -17.45 13.02 -11.45
C PHE A 122 -16.50 13.76 -12.43
N LEU A 123 -16.61 15.08 -12.62
CA LEU A 123 -15.87 15.78 -13.69
C LEU A 123 -14.37 15.48 -13.66
N TRP A 124 -13.70 15.60 -12.51
CA TRP A 124 -12.25 15.41 -12.41
C TRP A 124 -11.83 13.95 -12.67
N PHE A 125 -12.67 12.99 -12.29
CA PHE A 125 -12.48 11.58 -12.62
C PHE A 125 -12.67 11.30 -14.13
N ASP A 126 -13.66 11.93 -14.74
CA ASP A 126 -13.93 11.78 -16.17
C ASP A 126 -12.82 12.47 -17.01
N ASP A 127 -12.26 13.59 -16.55
CA ASP A 127 -11.06 14.25 -17.12
C ASP A 127 -9.81 13.34 -17.07
N ASP A 128 -9.48 12.81 -15.88
CA ASP A 128 -8.39 11.84 -15.68
C ASP A 128 -8.52 10.59 -16.57
N THR A 129 -9.77 10.18 -16.83
CA THR A 129 -10.07 9.06 -17.74
C THR A 129 -9.70 9.42 -19.18
N LEU A 130 -10.08 10.61 -19.66
CA LEU A 130 -9.82 11.08 -21.01
C LEU A 130 -8.34 11.35 -21.31
N HIS A 131 -7.52 11.66 -20.29
CA HIS A 131 -6.11 12.05 -20.46
C HIS A 131 -5.32 11.09 -21.38
N PHE A 132 -5.42 9.78 -21.20
CA PHE A 132 -4.69 8.82 -22.04
C PHE A 132 -5.10 8.93 -23.52
N GLY A 133 -6.40 9.01 -23.79
CA GLY A 133 -6.94 9.19 -25.13
C GLY A 133 -6.53 10.51 -25.77
N VAL A 134 -6.57 11.60 -25.02
CA VAL A 134 -6.16 12.94 -25.46
C VAL A 134 -4.66 12.98 -25.78
N ARG A 135 -3.81 12.35 -24.95
CA ARG A 135 -2.36 12.34 -25.14
C ARG A 135 -1.91 11.37 -26.23
N ALA A 136 -2.59 10.24 -26.40
CA ALA A 136 -2.36 9.28 -27.49
C ALA A 136 -2.93 9.74 -28.84
N GLY A 137 -3.91 10.65 -28.85
CA GLY A 137 -4.62 11.12 -30.06
C GLY A 137 -5.88 10.34 -30.41
N GLY A 138 -6.33 9.42 -29.55
CA GLY A 138 -7.62 8.75 -29.65
C GLY A 138 -8.83 9.62 -29.26
N VAL A 139 -8.61 10.84 -28.76
CA VAL A 139 -9.66 11.84 -28.45
C VAL A 139 -9.24 13.22 -28.97
N HIS A 140 -10.08 13.83 -29.81
CA HIS A 140 -9.83 15.12 -30.44
C HIS A 140 -10.66 16.22 -29.77
N ARG A 141 -9.98 17.16 -29.11
CA ARG A 141 -10.61 18.24 -28.34
C ARG A 141 -11.02 19.43 -29.21
N PHE A 142 -12.06 20.12 -28.76
CA PHE A 142 -12.48 21.42 -29.26
C PHE A 142 -11.62 22.55 -28.64
N HIS A 143 -11.77 23.78 -29.11
CA HIS A 143 -11.11 24.94 -28.50
C HIS A 143 -11.99 26.19 -28.57
N ALA A 144 -11.93 27.01 -27.53
CA ALA A 144 -12.37 28.40 -27.50
C ALA A 144 -11.27 29.20 -26.79
N MET A 145 -11.05 30.44 -27.21
CA MET A 145 -10.09 31.34 -26.54
C MET A 145 -10.76 32.03 -25.36
N ASP A 146 -9.98 32.28 -24.31
CA ASP A 146 -10.35 33.10 -23.14
C ASP A 146 -11.68 32.70 -22.49
N CYS A 147 -12.00 31.40 -22.50
CA CYS A 147 -13.24 30.81 -22.00
C CYS A 147 -12.97 29.64 -21.05
N ALA A 148 -13.41 29.79 -19.81
CA ALA A 148 -13.40 28.74 -18.80
C ALA A 148 -14.79 28.10 -18.67
N MET A 149 -14.88 26.81 -18.33
CA MET A 149 -16.17 26.15 -18.05
C MET A 149 -16.24 25.64 -16.61
N VAL A 150 -17.26 26.08 -15.87
CA VAL A 150 -17.41 25.84 -14.43
C VAL A 150 -17.60 24.36 -14.12
N ALA A 151 -16.76 23.82 -13.24
CA ALA A 151 -16.58 22.38 -13.06
C ALA A 151 -17.34 21.78 -11.86
N PHE A 152 -18.22 22.53 -11.21
CA PHE A 152 -18.94 22.13 -9.99
C PHE A 152 -20.34 22.74 -9.89
N GLY A 153 -21.05 22.39 -8.82
CA GLY A 153 -22.43 22.79 -8.57
C GLY A 153 -23.45 21.88 -9.27
N GLU A 154 -24.72 22.26 -9.21
CA GLU A 154 -25.83 21.54 -9.85
C GLU A 154 -26.21 22.18 -11.20
N GLU A 155 -27.47 22.07 -11.63
CA GLU A 155 -27.95 22.55 -12.95
C GLU A 155 -27.71 24.05 -13.22
N VAL A 156 -27.44 24.86 -12.18
CA VAL A 156 -27.10 26.30 -12.32
C VAL A 156 -25.68 26.47 -12.86
N ASN A 157 -24.68 26.00 -12.12
CA ASN A 157 -23.26 26.30 -12.38
C ASN A 157 -22.60 25.29 -13.32
N TYR A 158 -22.87 24.00 -13.17
CA TYR A 158 -22.07 22.97 -13.82
C TYR A 158 -22.17 23.06 -15.35
N GLY A 159 -21.05 23.24 -16.04
CA GLY A 159 -21.04 23.44 -17.49
C GLY A 159 -21.46 24.84 -17.96
N LYS A 160 -21.55 25.85 -17.08
CA LYS A 160 -21.63 27.26 -17.49
C LYS A 160 -20.27 27.66 -18.07
N VAL A 161 -20.25 28.25 -19.26
CA VAL A 161 -19.05 28.91 -19.81
C VAL A 161 -19.01 30.34 -19.28
N LEU A 162 -17.82 30.76 -18.86
CA LEU A 162 -17.48 32.12 -18.47
C LEU A 162 -16.40 32.62 -19.43
N GLU A 163 -16.52 33.84 -19.94
CA GLU A 163 -15.34 34.55 -20.45
C GLU A 163 -14.36 34.83 -19.30
N TYR A 164 -13.07 34.94 -19.57
CA TYR A 164 -12.06 35.11 -18.52
C TYR A 164 -12.25 36.36 -17.66
N SER A 165 -12.91 37.39 -18.18
CA SER A 165 -13.30 38.62 -17.46
C SER A 165 -14.69 38.55 -16.81
N GLU A 166 -15.47 37.50 -17.05
CA GLU A 166 -16.82 37.32 -16.49
C GLU A 166 -16.72 36.71 -15.08
N ARG A 167 -17.38 37.30 -14.10
CA ARG A 167 -17.50 36.75 -12.74
C ARG A 167 -18.45 35.56 -12.71
N LEU A 168 -18.18 34.59 -11.83
CA LEU A 168 -19.11 33.49 -11.55
C LEU A 168 -20.48 34.01 -11.06
N ASP A 169 -20.45 34.95 -10.11
CA ASP A 169 -21.60 35.70 -9.61
C ASP A 169 -21.36 37.20 -9.85
N GLU A 170 -22.18 37.82 -10.70
CA GLU A 170 -22.08 39.26 -11.02
C GLU A 170 -22.48 40.16 -9.84
N SER A 171 -23.22 39.63 -8.85
CA SER A 171 -23.73 40.38 -7.70
C SER A 171 -22.76 40.45 -6.52
N ASP A 172 -21.67 39.69 -6.57
CA ASP A 172 -20.61 39.63 -5.56
C ASP A 172 -19.30 40.20 -6.13
N GLU A 173 -18.83 41.33 -5.59
CA GLU A 173 -17.61 41.99 -6.07
C GLU A 173 -16.34 41.15 -5.84
N ASP A 174 -16.36 40.27 -4.82
CA ASP A 174 -15.27 39.36 -4.49
C ASP A 174 -15.41 37.99 -5.21
N SER A 175 -16.45 37.80 -6.05
CA SER A 175 -16.60 36.59 -6.86
C SER A 175 -15.45 36.48 -7.86
N PRO A 176 -14.81 35.31 -7.99
CA PRO A 176 -13.75 35.11 -8.98
C PRO A 176 -14.27 35.19 -10.41
N ASP A 177 -13.39 35.65 -11.31
CA ASP A 177 -13.59 35.65 -12.76
C ASP A 177 -13.20 34.31 -13.41
N GLY A 178 -13.59 34.10 -14.67
CA GLY A 178 -13.30 32.88 -15.42
C GLY A 178 -11.81 32.51 -15.45
N GLY A 179 -10.91 33.50 -15.54
CA GLY A 179 -9.47 33.29 -15.56
C GLY A 179 -8.91 32.84 -14.21
N GLN A 180 -9.35 33.46 -13.12
CA GLN A 180 -9.05 33.06 -11.75
C GLN A 180 -9.56 31.64 -11.45
N MET A 181 -10.77 31.33 -11.90
CA MET A 181 -11.38 30.01 -11.73
C MET A 181 -10.58 28.89 -12.40
N GLU A 182 -10.01 29.13 -13.58
CA GLU A 182 -9.25 28.11 -14.33
C GLU A 182 -7.80 28.03 -13.87
N HIS A 183 -7.12 29.18 -13.78
CA HIS A 183 -5.67 29.23 -13.61
C HIS A 183 -5.20 29.26 -12.15
N LEU A 184 -5.99 29.85 -11.24
CA LEU A 184 -5.64 29.94 -9.82
C LEU A 184 -6.33 28.83 -9.02
N LEU A 185 -7.67 28.83 -9.03
CA LEU A 185 -8.49 28.01 -8.13
C LEU A 185 -8.70 26.56 -8.61
N ARG A 186 -8.61 26.33 -9.92
CA ARG A 186 -8.98 25.08 -10.64
C ARG A 186 -10.38 24.59 -10.23
N GLU A 187 -11.31 25.54 -10.20
CA GLU A 187 -12.75 25.37 -9.98
C GLU A 187 -13.52 25.33 -11.31
N SER A 188 -12.86 25.69 -12.41
CA SER A 188 -13.28 25.46 -13.80
C SER A 188 -12.24 24.61 -14.55
N ILE A 189 -12.60 24.21 -15.77
CA ILE A 189 -11.74 23.51 -16.73
C ILE A 189 -11.82 24.22 -18.08
N SER A 190 -10.82 24.03 -18.96
CA SER A 190 -10.87 24.56 -20.32
C SER A 190 -12.16 24.10 -21.03
N PHE A 191 -12.77 25.00 -21.81
CA PHE A 191 -13.98 24.66 -22.58
C PHE A 191 -13.81 23.39 -23.43
N GLY A 192 -12.64 23.20 -24.04
CA GLY A 192 -12.34 22.09 -24.92
C GLY A 192 -12.36 20.71 -24.24
N ASP A 193 -11.84 20.66 -23.01
CA ASP A 193 -11.86 19.45 -22.17
C ASP A 193 -13.26 19.19 -21.62
N GLY A 194 -13.85 20.20 -20.98
CA GLY A 194 -15.13 20.04 -20.32
C GLY A 194 -16.29 19.74 -21.29
N LEU A 195 -16.27 20.24 -22.52
CA LEU A 195 -17.28 19.87 -23.53
C LEU A 195 -17.19 18.37 -23.90
N GLU A 196 -15.98 17.80 -24.01
CA GLU A 196 -15.80 16.37 -24.25
C GLU A 196 -16.25 15.53 -23.02
N ILE A 197 -16.05 16.04 -21.80
CA ILE A 197 -16.58 15.44 -20.57
C ILE A 197 -18.12 15.41 -20.58
N LEU A 198 -18.79 16.54 -20.88
CA LEU A 198 -20.26 16.58 -20.96
C LEU A 198 -20.81 15.61 -22.02
N GLN A 199 -20.14 15.47 -23.18
CA GLN A 199 -20.50 14.51 -24.22
C GLN A 199 -20.27 13.06 -23.77
N THR A 200 -19.15 12.79 -23.10
CA THR A 200 -18.78 11.47 -22.56
C THR A 200 -19.74 11.02 -21.47
N GLN A 201 -20.11 11.90 -20.54
CA GLN A 201 -21.14 11.65 -19.53
C GLN A 201 -22.50 11.40 -20.17
N SER A 202 -22.90 12.19 -21.19
CA SER A 202 -24.17 11.99 -21.91
C SER A 202 -24.22 10.61 -22.60
N LYS A 203 -23.10 10.17 -23.19
CA LYS A 203 -22.95 8.83 -23.79
C LYS A 203 -23.08 7.72 -22.74
N LEU A 204 -22.45 7.88 -21.57
CA LEU A 204 -22.59 6.96 -20.44
C LEU A 204 -24.05 6.86 -19.95
N MET A 205 -24.75 7.99 -19.78
CA MET A 205 -26.16 7.99 -19.36
C MET A 205 -27.05 7.25 -20.38
N LYS A 206 -26.88 7.49 -21.69
CA LYS A 206 -27.61 6.78 -22.75
C LYS A 206 -27.39 5.26 -22.68
N PHE A 207 -26.14 4.83 -22.50
CA PHE A 207 -25.80 3.41 -22.34
C PHE A 207 -26.49 2.80 -21.11
N LEU A 208 -26.39 3.45 -19.94
CA LEU A 208 -27.01 2.96 -18.70
C LEU A 208 -28.54 2.88 -18.82
N ILE A 209 -29.19 3.90 -19.40
CA ILE A 209 -30.63 3.91 -19.70
C ILE A 209 -31.02 2.73 -20.60
N GLY A 210 -30.26 2.48 -21.67
CA GLY A 210 -30.49 1.36 -22.59
C GLY A 210 -30.42 0.00 -21.88
N VAL A 211 -29.41 -0.20 -21.02
CA VAL A 211 -29.25 -1.43 -20.24
C VAL A 211 -30.39 -1.62 -19.23
N VAL A 212 -30.76 -0.60 -18.44
CA VAL A 212 -31.86 -0.76 -17.47
C VAL A 212 -33.21 -0.96 -18.16
N SER A 213 -33.46 -0.30 -19.29
CA SER A 213 -34.67 -0.49 -20.10
C SER A 213 -34.79 -1.92 -20.63
N LYS A 214 -33.68 -2.55 -21.03
CA LYS A 214 -33.63 -3.98 -21.38
C LYS A 214 -33.78 -4.92 -20.19
N ILE A 215 -33.38 -4.52 -18.99
CA ILE A 215 -33.57 -5.30 -17.75
C ILE A 215 -35.03 -5.22 -17.26
N LEU A 216 -35.74 -4.14 -17.55
CA LEU A 216 -37.10 -3.81 -17.12
C LEU A 216 -38.12 -3.77 -18.29
N CYS A 217 -37.88 -4.54 -19.36
CA CYS A 217 -38.63 -4.45 -20.62
C CYS A 217 -40.13 -4.82 -20.54
N ASP A 218 -40.58 -5.36 -19.41
CA ASP A 218 -41.95 -5.71 -19.04
C ASP A 218 -42.65 -4.64 -18.18
N LEU A 219 -41.96 -3.55 -17.80
CA LEU A 219 -42.51 -2.48 -16.96
C LEU A 219 -42.69 -1.18 -17.76
N ASP A 220 -43.74 -0.43 -17.46
CA ASP A 220 -43.88 0.95 -17.92
C ASP A 220 -42.98 1.88 -17.09
N LEU A 221 -41.97 2.46 -17.74
CA LEU A 221 -40.99 3.37 -17.12
C LEU A 221 -41.45 4.83 -17.16
N SER A 222 -42.63 5.12 -17.70
CA SER A 222 -43.15 6.49 -17.89
C SER A 222 -43.58 7.16 -16.58
N ASN A 223 -43.98 6.38 -15.57
CA ASN A 223 -44.48 6.86 -14.27
C ASN A 223 -43.82 6.12 -13.09
N PRO A 224 -42.54 6.38 -12.79
CA PRO A 224 -41.82 5.74 -11.69
C PRO A 224 -42.42 6.10 -10.32
N VAL A 225 -42.88 5.10 -9.57
CA VAL A 225 -43.33 5.27 -8.18
C VAL A 225 -42.10 5.43 -7.28
N SER A 226 -42.09 6.48 -6.45
CA SER A 226 -40.97 6.78 -5.55
C SER A 226 -40.76 5.65 -4.53
N SER A 227 -39.52 5.14 -4.44
CA SER A 227 -39.12 4.12 -3.47
C SER A 227 -37.90 4.58 -2.66
N VAL A 228 -37.64 3.92 -1.53
CA VAL A 228 -36.49 4.25 -0.68
C VAL A 228 -35.19 3.87 -1.39
N ALA A 229 -34.25 4.81 -1.48
CA ALA A 229 -32.93 4.58 -2.06
C ALA A 229 -32.23 3.39 -1.37
N LEU A 230 -31.75 2.42 -2.18
CA LEU A 230 -30.96 1.31 -1.67
C LEU A 230 -29.52 1.74 -1.37
N ALA A 231 -28.85 1.01 -0.49
CA ALA A 231 -27.41 1.14 -0.34
C ALA A 231 -26.66 0.60 -1.58
N ALA A 232 -25.52 1.21 -1.90
CA ALA A 232 -24.65 0.79 -2.98
C ALA A 232 -24.27 -0.71 -2.86
N PRO A 233 -24.22 -1.47 -3.97
CA PRO A 233 -23.67 -2.82 -3.96
C PRO A 233 -22.18 -2.78 -3.56
N ILE A 234 -21.76 -3.70 -2.69
CA ILE A 234 -20.38 -3.78 -2.23
C ILE A 234 -19.56 -4.60 -3.24
N ILE A 235 -18.52 -3.98 -3.81
CA ILE A 235 -17.46 -4.71 -4.54
C ILE A 235 -16.61 -5.44 -3.50
N PRO A 236 -16.44 -6.78 -3.58
CA PRO A 236 -15.61 -7.51 -2.62
C PRO A 236 -14.16 -7.00 -2.64
N ASP A 237 -13.59 -6.73 -1.46
CA ASP A 237 -12.17 -6.35 -1.36
C ASP A 237 -11.28 -7.48 -1.91
N PRO A 238 -10.50 -7.23 -2.97
CA PRO A 238 -9.64 -8.25 -3.54
C PRO A 238 -8.47 -8.62 -2.62
N ASN A 239 -8.12 -9.91 -2.60
CA ASN A 239 -6.88 -10.40 -2.00
C ASN A 239 -5.63 -9.98 -2.83
N THR A 240 -5.36 -8.68 -2.93
CA THR A 240 -4.20 -8.08 -3.61
C THR A 240 -2.92 -8.36 -2.83
N LYS A 241 -1.95 -9.00 -3.47
CA LYS A 241 -0.74 -9.42 -2.74
C LYS A 241 0.19 -8.26 -2.41
N PHE A 242 0.42 -7.30 -3.30
CA PHE A 242 1.43 -6.24 -3.12
C PHE A 242 0.84 -4.82 -3.08
N PRO A 243 1.49 -3.82 -2.44
CA PRO A 243 0.98 -2.45 -2.32
C PRO A 243 0.64 -1.79 -3.67
N TRP A 244 1.49 -1.95 -4.69
CA TRP A 244 1.19 -1.43 -6.03
C TRP A 244 0.02 -2.18 -6.70
N LYS A 245 -0.22 -3.47 -6.42
CA LYS A 245 -1.43 -4.19 -6.88
C LYS A 245 -2.69 -3.61 -6.24
N SER A 246 -2.61 -3.21 -4.98
CA SER A 246 -3.72 -2.55 -4.29
C SER A 246 -3.98 -1.14 -4.83
N SER A 247 -2.93 -0.36 -5.14
CA SER A 247 -3.08 0.93 -5.81
C SER A 247 -3.64 0.77 -7.23
N ALA A 248 -3.04 -0.11 -8.04
CA ALA A 248 -3.52 -0.47 -9.38
C ALA A 248 -5.01 -0.80 -9.37
N ARG A 249 -5.40 -1.75 -8.51
CA ARG A 249 -6.78 -2.23 -8.43
C ARG A 249 -7.74 -1.22 -7.80
N SER A 250 -7.30 -0.43 -6.81
CA SER A 250 -8.09 0.70 -6.30
C SER A 250 -8.39 1.70 -7.42
N ASN A 251 -7.39 2.05 -8.22
CA ASN A 251 -7.56 2.94 -9.37
C ASN A 251 -8.43 2.31 -10.48
N ALA A 252 -8.24 1.04 -10.84
CA ALA A 252 -9.08 0.32 -11.79
C ALA A 252 -10.54 0.16 -11.31
N LEU A 253 -10.79 0.26 -10.00
CA LEU A 253 -12.13 0.23 -9.41
C LEU A 253 -12.78 1.61 -9.24
N LYS A 254 -12.04 2.73 -9.36
CA LYS A 254 -12.59 4.10 -9.31
C LYS A 254 -13.84 4.32 -10.18
N PRO A 255 -13.94 3.83 -11.44
CA PRO A 255 -15.13 4.03 -12.27
C PRO A 255 -16.42 3.43 -11.68
N TYR A 256 -16.29 2.42 -10.81
CA TYR A 256 -17.39 1.70 -10.18
C TYR A 256 -17.59 2.12 -8.71
N GLY A 257 -16.85 3.13 -8.24
CA GLY A 257 -16.91 3.66 -6.88
C GLY A 257 -17.75 4.94 -6.75
N PRO A 258 -17.85 5.48 -5.52
CA PRO A 258 -18.38 6.82 -5.29
C PRO A 258 -17.54 7.88 -6.03
N PRO A 259 -18.09 9.08 -6.26
CA PRO A 259 -17.31 10.21 -6.79
C PRO A 259 -16.04 10.44 -5.94
N PRO A 260 -14.85 10.55 -6.56
CA PRO A 260 -13.63 10.80 -5.80
C PRO A 260 -13.69 12.13 -5.04
N THR A 261 -13.34 12.08 -3.76
CA THR A 261 -13.31 13.24 -2.86
C THR A 261 -11.96 13.31 -2.14
N PHE A 262 -11.54 14.52 -1.79
CA PHE A 262 -10.39 14.71 -0.91
C PHE A 262 -10.65 14.06 0.45
N SER A 263 -9.75 13.18 0.89
CA SER A 263 -9.77 12.56 2.21
C SER A 263 -8.43 12.73 2.90
N PHE A 264 -8.36 13.65 3.86
CA PHE A 264 -7.16 13.81 4.67
C PHE A 264 -6.85 12.55 5.50
N ASP A 265 -7.88 11.88 6.03
CA ASP A 265 -7.70 10.66 6.83
C ASP A 265 -7.08 9.51 6.01
N GLU A 266 -7.36 9.44 4.71
CA GLU A 266 -6.69 8.46 3.83
C GLU A 266 -5.21 8.78 3.68
N ILE A 267 -4.85 10.05 3.38
CA ILE A 267 -3.45 10.50 3.30
C ILE A 267 -2.73 10.23 4.63
N ALA A 268 -3.36 10.58 5.75
CA ALA A 268 -2.83 10.36 7.09
C ALA A 268 -2.59 8.87 7.36
N GLY A 269 -3.57 8.01 7.09
CA GLY A 269 -3.46 6.55 7.27
C GLY A 269 -2.37 5.91 6.40
N LEU A 270 -2.17 6.39 5.17
CA LEU A 270 -1.09 5.94 4.29
C LEU A 270 0.28 6.35 4.84
N LEU A 271 0.46 7.62 5.21
CA LEU A 271 1.73 8.15 5.71
C LEU A 271 2.10 7.57 7.09
N GLU A 272 1.14 7.39 7.99
CA GLU A 272 1.34 6.72 9.29
C GLU A 272 1.69 5.25 9.10
N SER A 273 1.05 4.55 8.15
CA SER A 273 1.43 3.16 7.80
C SER A 273 2.86 3.06 7.27
N GLN A 274 3.29 3.98 6.40
CA GLN A 274 4.66 4.01 5.89
C GLN A 274 5.68 4.35 6.98
N TYR A 275 5.34 5.23 7.92
CA TYR A 275 6.17 5.53 9.08
C TYR A 275 6.41 4.28 9.94
N GLU A 276 5.34 3.56 10.31
CA GLU A 276 5.45 2.32 11.10
C GLU A 276 6.24 1.22 10.36
N LEU A 277 6.09 1.11 9.04
CA LEU A 277 6.88 0.19 8.22
C LEU A 277 8.36 0.59 8.15
N ALA A 278 8.69 1.88 8.00
CA ALA A 278 10.07 2.36 7.95
C ALA A 278 10.78 2.22 9.32
N VAL A 279 10.08 2.51 10.42
CA VAL A 279 10.56 2.22 11.78
C VAL A 279 10.82 0.73 11.93
N GLN A 280 9.86 -0.11 11.54
CA GLN A 280 9.99 -1.56 11.67
C GLN A 280 11.15 -2.13 10.84
N HIS A 281 11.33 -1.67 9.59
CA HIS A 281 12.42 -2.09 8.73
C HIS A 281 13.79 -1.82 9.37
N LEU A 282 14.01 -0.63 9.93
CA LEU A 282 15.26 -0.31 10.63
C LEU A 282 15.42 -1.14 11.92
N VAL A 283 14.34 -1.39 12.67
CA VAL A 283 14.37 -2.25 13.86
C VAL A 283 14.77 -3.68 13.49
N ASP A 284 14.22 -4.24 12.41
CA ASP A 284 14.54 -5.59 11.98
C ASP A 284 15.98 -5.69 11.45
N LEU A 285 16.47 -4.69 10.69
CA LEU A 285 17.90 -4.61 10.30
C LEU A 285 18.82 -4.60 11.54
N ARG A 286 18.41 -3.96 12.64
CA ARG A 286 19.19 -3.83 13.88
C ARG A 286 18.94 -4.91 14.94
N THR A 287 18.00 -5.84 14.72
CA THR A 287 17.69 -6.92 15.68
C THR A 287 17.66 -8.33 15.08
N GLU A 288 17.75 -8.48 13.76
CA GLU A 288 17.68 -9.77 13.08
C GLU A 288 18.87 -9.96 12.10
N PRO A 289 19.90 -10.72 12.48
CA PRO A 289 21.08 -10.94 11.63
C PRO A 289 20.75 -11.48 10.23
N ILE A 290 19.83 -12.44 10.14
CA ILE A 290 19.41 -13.02 8.84
C ILE A 290 18.73 -11.97 7.96
N TYR A 291 17.90 -11.09 8.52
CA TYR A 291 17.23 -10.04 7.74
C TYR A 291 18.22 -9.01 7.21
N LEU A 292 19.21 -8.62 8.03
CA LEU A 292 20.33 -7.80 7.59
C LEU A 292 21.07 -8.47 6.41
N ALA A 293 21.37 -9.76 6.50
CA ALA A 293 22.02 -10.51 5.44
C ALA A 293 21.20 -10.53 4.14
N GLU A 294 19.89 -10.83 4.22
CA GLU A 294 18.98 -10.84 3.07
C GLU A 294 18.95 -9.50 2.36
N TRP A 295 18.84 -8.39 3.10
CA TRP A 295 18.82 -7.05 2.49
C TRP A 295 20.17 -6.63 1.91
N ILE A 296 21.29 -6.93 2.58
CA ILE A 296 22.63 -6.68 1.99
C ILE A 296 22.78 -7.49 0.69
N GLN A 297 22.31 -8.74 0.65
CA GLN A 297 22.34 -9.57 -0.57
C GLN A 297 21.46 -8.96 -1.67
N PHE A 298 20.23 -8.52 -1.38
CA PHE A 298 19.38 -7.87 -2.38
C PHE A 298 20.05 -6.61 -2.96
N TYR A 299 20.63 -5.75 -2.13
CA TYR A 299 21.34 -4.56 -2.63
C TYR A 299 22.62 -4.92 -3.40
N TYR A 300 23.31 -6.01 -3.03
CA TYR A 300 24.48 -6.53 -3.74
C TYR A 300 24.12 -7.06 -5.13
N ASP A 301 23.06 -7.87 -5.25
CA ASP A 301 22.60 -8.44 -6.52
C ASP A 301 22.13 -7.37 -7.51
N HIS A 302 21.67 -6.21 -7.02
CA HIS A 302 21.24 -5.07 -7.82
C HIS A 302 22.36 -4.01 -7.99
N ARG A 303 23.64 -4.36 -7.76
CA ARG A 303 24.78 -3.51 -8.12
C ARG A 303 25.17 -3.73 -9.59
N PRO A 304 25.24 -2.68 -10.44
CA PRO A 304 25.69 -2.81 -11.83
C PRO A 304 27.12 -3.37 -11.95
N GLU A 305 27.95 -3.15 -10.92
CA GLU A 305 29.32 -3.64 -10.87
C GLU A 305 29.43 -5.17 -10.83
N THR A 306 28.46 -5.88 -10.25
CA THR A 306 28.43 -7.36 -10.24
C THR A 306 28.19 -7.94 -11.63
N ILE A 307 27.48 -7.20 -12.48
CA ILE A 307 27.09 -7.61 -13.83
C ILE A 307 28.24 -7.40 -14.81
N VAL A 308 29.01 -6.31 -14.66
CA VAL A 308 30.20 -6.03 -15.48
C VAL A 308 31.43 -6.87 -15.06
N GLY A 309 31.48 -7.34 -13.81
CA GLY A 309 32.49 -8.30 -13.33
C GLY A 309 33.94 -7.78 -13.20
N LYS A 310 34.17 -6.48 -13.45
CA LYS A 310 35.51 -5.85 -13.45
C LYS A 310 35.84 -5.07 -12.18
N ALA A 311 34.88 -4.83 -11.29
CA ALA A 311 35.08 -4.02 -10.09
C ALA A 311 35.58 -4.87 -8.91
N PRO A 312 36.43 -4.31 -8.01
CA PRO A 312 36.86 -5.01 -6.80
C PRO A 312 35.66 -5.40 -5.93
N THR A 313 35.52 -6.68 -5.57
CA THR A 313 34.38 -7.21 -4.80
C THR A 313 34.10 -6.39 -3.52
N LEU A 314 35.16 -5.96 -2.83
CA LEU A 314 35.09 -5.17 -1.60
C LEU A 314 34.42 -3.79 -1.81
N LEU A 315 34.61 -3.17 -2.97
CA LEU A 315 33.94 -1.90 -3.34
C LEU A 315 32.43 -2.14 -3.54
N ILE A 316 32.07 -3.22 -4.25
CA ILE A 316 30.68 -3.60 -4.50
C ILE A 316 29.96 -3.87 -3.17
N GLN A 317 30.60 -4.62 -2.27
CA GLN A 317 30.07 -4.97 -0.95
C GLN A 317 29.84 -3.73 -0.08
N ASN A 318 30.80 -2.80 -0.01
CA ASN A 318 30.61 -1.55 0.74
C ASN A 318 29.48 -0.70 0.13
N ARG A 319 29.44 -0.54 -1.20
CA ARG A 319 28.36 0.18 -1.89
C ARG A 319 26.97 -0.41 -1.64
N ALA A 320 26.84 -1.74 -1.63
CA ALA A 320 25.58 -2.42 -1.30
C ALA A 320 25.10 -2.06 0.12
N ILE A 321 25.99 -2.14 1.10
CA ILE A 321 25.69 -1.79 2.51
C ILE A 321 25.30 -0.31 2.63
N PHE A 322 26.06 0.61 2.01
CA PHE A 322 25.76 2.04 2.07
C PHE A 322 24.46 2.40 1.34
N SER A 323 24.14 1.79 0.20
CA SER A 323 22.85 1.99 -0.47
C SER A 323 21.68 1.54 0.40
N MET A 324 21.76 0.34 0.99
CA MET A 324 20.75 -0.19 1.92
C MET A 324 20.53 0.74 3.11
N LEU A 325 21.60 1.14 3.80
CA LEU A 325 21.51 2.03 4.97
C LEU A 325 20.96 3.41 4.59
N ALA A 326 21.44 4.00 3.49
CA ALA A 326 20.99 5.31 3.05
C ALA A 326 19.50 5.31 2.64
N ASP A 327 18.98 4.22 2.08
CA ASP A 327 17.54 4.09 1.79
C ASP A 327 16.74 3.93 3.09
N ALA A 328 17.12 3.01 3.98
CA ALA A 328 16.44 2.78 5.25
C ALA A 328 16.32 4.06 6.11
N TYR A 329 17.43 4.80 6.27
CA TYR A 329 17.41 6.08 7.00
C TYR A 329 16.64 7.18 6.27
N SER A 330 16.67 7.23 4.93
CA SER A 330 15.95 8.25 4.17
C SER A 330 14.44 8.06 4.20
N TYR A 331 13.95 6.82 4.09
CA TYR A 331 12.51 6.55 4.22
C TYR A 331 12.04 6.84 5.66
N LEU A 332 12.80 6.40 6.68
CA LEU A 332 12.47 6.74 8.07
C LEU A 332 12.43 8.25 8.30
N ALA A 333 13.42 9.01 7.83
CA ALA A 333 13.44 10.47 7.95
C ALA A 333 12.23 11.11 7.26
N SER A 334 11.94 10.70 6.01
CA SER A 334 10.86 11.27 5.22
C SER A 334 9.49 11.02 5.84
N TYR A 335 9.19 9.78 6.23
CA TYR A 335 7.92 9.45 6.86
C TYR A 335 7.81 9.95 8.31
N SER A 336 8.93 10.18 9.01
CA SER A 336 8.93 10.89 10.31
C SER A 336 8.50 12.35 10.16
N VAL A 337 9.02 13.05 9.14
CA VAL A 337 8.61 14.43 8.81
C VAL A 337 7.15 14.44 8.34
N ALA A 338 6.76 13.51 7.47
CA ALA A 338 5.39 13.40 6.99
C ALA A 338 4.39 13.15 8.13
N LYS A 339 4.70 12.28 9.11
CA LYS A 339 3.85 12.09 10.29
C LYS A 339 3.71 13.38 11.12
N ALA A 340 4.80 14.11 11.35
CA ALA A 340 4.72 15.38 12.08
C ALA A 340 3.83 16.40 11.35
N LEU A 341 3.89 16.45 10.01
CA LEU A 341 3.00 17.28 9.19
C LEU A 341 1.54 16.81 9.26
N VAL A 342 1.26 15.50 9.33
CA VAL A 342 -0.08 14.95 9.59
C VAL A 342 -0.63 15.44 10.93
N ASP A 343 0.17 15.34 12.00
CA ASP A 343 -0.26 15.76 13.33
C ASP A 343 -0.47 17.30 13.42
N GLU A 344 0.35 18.09 12.72
CA GLU A 344 0.17 19.55 12.58
C GLU A 344 -1.08 19.90 11.76
N PHE A 345 -1.33 19.23 10.62
CA PHE A 345 -2.48 19.52 9.77
C PHE A 345 -3.80 19.17 10.45
N ARG A 346 -3.87 18.11 11.27
CA ARG A 346 -5.06 17.81 12.10
C ARG A 346 -5.48 19.01 12.95
N VAL A 347 -4.52 19.73 13.54
CA VAL A 347 -4.78 20.93 14.36
C VAL A 347 -5.26 22.11 13.50
N ILE A 348 -4.74 22.27 12.28
CA ILE A 348 -5.16 23.33 11.36
C ILE A 348 -6.57 23.03 10.79
N GLN A 349 -6.81 21.80 10.35
CA GLN A 349 -8.09 21.35 9.80
C GLN A 349 -9.22 21.43 10.83
N ALA A 350 -8.94 21.18 12.11
CA ALA A 350 -9.91 21.34 13.21
C ALA A 350 -10.47 22.78 13.36
N LYS A 351 -9.78 23.80 12.81
CA LYS A 351 -10.29 25.18 12.74
C LYS A 351 -11.40 25.35 11.69
N PHE A 352 -11.57 24.40 10.76
CA PHE A 352 -12.48 24.45 9.61
C PHE A 352 -13.41 23.22 9.58
N PRO A 353 -14.32 23.06 10.57
CA PRO A 353 -15.12 21.84 10.72
C PRO A 353 -16.10 21.58 9.56
N ASN A 354 -16.48 22.63 8.82
CA ASN A 354 -17.34 22.54 7.63
C ASN A 354 -16.52 22.49 6.32
N GLY A 355 -15.20 22.31 6.40
CA GLY A 355 -14.28 22.49 5.28
C GLY A 355 -13.95 23.95 4.99
N VAL A 356 -13.25 24.16 3.88
CA VAL A 356 -12.90 25.48 3.32
C VAL A 356 -13.90 25.87 2.21
N ALA A 357 -14.08 27.18 1.99
CA ALA A 357 -14.97 27.67 0.96
C ALA A 357 -14.48 27.30 -0.45
N ARG A 358 -15.40 26.86 -1.31
CA ARG A 358 -15.17 26.69 -2.76
C ARG A 358 -15.11 28.05 -3.45
N ALA A 359 -14.40 28.11 -4.58
CA ALA A 359 -14.28 29.31 -5.41
C ALA A 359 -13.79 30.57 -4.65
N ARG A 360 -12.89 30.39 -3.68
CA ARG A 360 -12.21 31.43 -2.89
C ARG A 360 -10.76 31.02 -2.62
N ASP A 361 -9.92 31.95 -2.22
CA ASP A 361 -8.57 31.62 -1.77
C ASP A 361 -8.57 30.78 -0.49
N LEU A 362 -7.55 29.94 -0.34
CA LEU A 362 -7.37 29.15 0.86
C LEU A 362 -6.83 30.01 2.03
N PRO A 363 -7.21 29.71 3.28
CA PRO A 363 -6.57 30.31 4.45
C PRO A 363 -5.04 30.06 4.41
N PRO A 364 -4.17 31.09 4.56
CA PRO A 364 -2.73 30.93 4.32
C PRO A 364 -2.05 29.82 5.13
N ASP A 365 -2.42 29.65 6.40
CA ASP A 365 -1.94 28.54 7.26
C ASP A 365 -2.27 27.17 6.68
N TYR A 366 -3.47 27.02 6.09
CA TYR A 366 -4.01 25.78 5.56
C TYR A 366 -3.35 25.43 4.22
N GLU A 367 -3.22 26.42 3.32
CA GLU A 367 -2.50 26.26 2.06
C GLU A 367 -1.02 25.92 2.29
N ALA A 368 -0.35 26.65 3.18
CA ALA A 368 1.05 26.40 3.52
C ALA A 368 1.29 25.00 4.11
N ALA A 369 0.30 24.46 4.83
CA ALA A 369 0.37 23.09 5.35
C ALA A 369 0.17 22.04 4.24
N LEU A 370 -0.73 22.26 3.27
CA LEU A 370 -0.86 21.39 2.10
C LEU A 370 0.38 21.43 1.19
N LYS A 371 0.98 22.60 0.95
CA LYS A 371 2.26 22.74 0.23
C LYS A 371 3.40 21.96 0.88
N LYS A 372 3.43 21.87 2.23
CA LYS A 372 4.41 21.03 2.95
C LYS A 372 4.24 19.53 2.69
N PHE A 373 3.03 19.05 2.38
CA PHE A 373 2.83 17.66 1.94
C PHE A 373 3.37 17.43 0.53
N TYR A 374 3.12 18.32 -0.43
CA TYR A 374 3.72 18.22 -1.76
C TYR A 374 5.25 18.16 -1.68
N ALA A 375 5.88 19.04 -0.90
CA ALA A 375 7.34 19.04 -0.69
C ALA A 375 7.91 17.69 -0.22
N ILE A 376 7.29 17.06 0.79
CA ILE A 376 7.78 15.78 1.32
C ILE A 376 7.52 14.61 0.38
N LEU A 377 6.40 14.62 -0.35
CA LEU A 377 6.09 13.62 -1.38
C LEU A 377 7.03 13.74 -2.58
N ASN A 378 7.30 14.96 -3.05
CA ASN A 378 8.25 15.27 -4.12
C ASN A 378 9.68 14.84 -3.75
N PHE A 379 10.09 14.99 -2.50
CA PHE A 379 11.40 14.51 -2.03
C PHE A 379 11.51 12.98 -2.09
N VAL A 380 10.49 12.25 -1.64
CA VAL A 380 10.48 10.77 -1.70
C VAL A 380 10.42 10.29 -3.15
N GLU A 381 9.58 10.89 -3.99
CA GLU A 381 9.53 10.59 -5.43
C GLU A 381 10.86 10.87 -6.13
N SER A 382 11.50 12.00 -5.84
CA SER A 382 12.83 12.33 -6.36
C SER A 382 13.87 11.25 -6.01
N ARG A 383 13.77 10.64 -4.82
CA ARG A 383 14.63 9.51 -4.44
C ARG A 383 14.31 8.26 -5.26
N ILE A 384 13.03 7.90 -5.42
CA ILE A 384 12.58 6.78 -6.25
C ILE A 384 13.08 6.95 -7.69
N ASN A 385 12.89 8.14 -8.27
CA ASN A 385 13.35 8.51 -9.60
C ASN A 385 14.88 8.37 -9.76
N ARG A 386 15.66 8.57 -8.70
CA ARG A 386 17.12 8.33 -8.72
C ARG A 386 17.52 6.85 -8.69
N ILE A 387 16.81 6.00 -7.96
CA ILE A 387 17.24 4.60 -7.72
C ILE A 387 16.51 3.55 -8.58
N HIS A 388 15.28 3.80 -9.03
CA HIS A 388 14.46 2.82 -9.78
C HIS A 388 15.13 2.33 -11.06
N ARG A 389 15.84 3.20 -11.80
CA ARG A 389 16.57 2.81 -13.02
C ARG A 389 17.62 1.73 -12.74
N GLN A 390 18.39 1.87 -11.67
CA GLN A 390 19.34 0.83 -11.26
C GLN A 390 18.61 -0.41 -10.75
N THR A 391 17.59 -0.25 -9.90
CA THR A 391 16.85 -1.38 -9.32
C THR A 391 16.15 -2.24 -10.38
N LEU A 392 15.52 -1.62 -11.38
CA LEU A 392 14.90 -2.34 -12.49
C LEU A 392 15.95 -2.92 -13.45
N GLY A 393 16.98 -2.13 -13.80
CA GLY A 393 18.00 -2.54 -14.77
C GLY A 393 18.94 -3.64 -14.29
N CYS A 394 19.26 -3.68 -12.99
CA CYS A 394 20.14 -4.67 -12.39
C CYS A 394 19.40 -5.88 -11.79
N SER A 395 18.06 -5.87 -11.75
CA SER A 395 17.27 -7.02 -11.29
C SER A 395 17.67 -8.29 -12.05
N SER A 396 17.98 -9.36 -11.31
CA SER A 396 18.53 -10.60 -11.86
C SER A 396 17.68 -11.24 -12.97
N VAL A 397 16.38 -10.94 -12.99
CA VAL A 397 15.38 -11.49 -13.91
C VAL A 397 14.95 -10.50 -15.02
N LEU A 398 15.24 -9.20 -14.88
CA LEU A 398 14.97 -8.17 -15.91
C LEU A 398 16.23 -7.77 -16.70
N ARG A 399 17.43 -7.93 -16.13
CA ARG A 399 18.73 -7.55 -16.72
C ARG A 399 19.02 -8.17 -18.09
N ALA A 400 18.34 -9.25 -18.48
CA ALA A 400 18.48 -9.86 -19.80
C ALA A 400 18.11 -8.90 -20.95
N GLY A 401 17.29 -7.87 -20.69
CA GLY A 401 16.97 -6.81 -21.64
C GLY A 401 17.91 -5.58 -21.58
N VAL A 402 18.96 -5.58 -20.75
CA VAL A 402 19.68 -4.36 -20.36
C VAL A 402 21.18 -4.49 -20.56
N ASP A 403 21.74 -3.63 -21.41
CA ASP A 403 23.21 -3.50 -21.54
C ASP A 403 23.73 -2.51 -20.50
N ILE A 404 24.64 -2.96 -19.64
CA ILE A 404 25.20 -2.17 -18.53
C ILE A 404 26.70 -1.96 -18.75
N ARG A 405 27.15 -0.70 -18.65
CA ARG A 405 28.56 -0.33 -18.67
C ARG A 405 28.91 0.44 -17.39
N CYS A 406 30.10 0.18 -16.85
CA CYS A 406 30.62 0.88 -15.68
C CYS A 406 31.92 1.60 -16.06
N ASN A 407 31.92 2.93 -15.97
CA ASN A 407 32.94 3.82 -16.50
C ASN A 407 33.52 4.74 -15.40
N GLY A 408 34.68 5.31 -15.67
CA GLY A 408 35.35 6.31 -14.81
C GLY A 408 36.02 5.73 -13.55
N PRO A 409 36.64 6.61 -12.73
CA PRO A 409 37.33 6.20 -11.50
C PRO A 409 36.41 5.43 -10.55
N ALA A 410 36.94 4.36 -9.96
CA ALA A 410 36.21 3.46 -9.06
C ALA A 410 34.83 3.01 -9.59
N PHE A 411 34.65 2.87 -10.91
CA PHE A 411 33.38 2.43 -11.51
C PHE A 411 32.18 3.28 -11.05
N ALA A 412 32.36 4.58 -10.85
CA ALA A 412 31.34 5.45 -10.26
C ALA A 412 30.28 5.95 -11.27
N LYS A 413 30.54 5.85 -12.58
CA LYS A 413 29.57 6.17 -13.63
C LYS A 413 28.97 4.88 -14.19
N HIS A 414 27.66 4.83 -14.32
CA HIS A 414 26.95 3.68 -14.88
C HIS A 414 26.09 4.14 -16.07
N GLU A 415 26.23 3.46 -17.19
CA GLU A 415 25.37 3.63 -18.37
C GLU A 415 24.51 2.37 -18.50
N MET A 416 23.20 2.56 -18.69
CA MET A 416 22.22 1.47 -18.80
C MET A 416 21.34 1.70 -20.03
N MET A 417 21.47 0.82 -21.02
CA MET A 417 20.66 0.85 -22.25
C MET A 417 19.61 -0.26 -22.18
N PHE A 418 18.34 0.13 -22.13
CA PHE A 418 17.20 -0.77 -22.04
C PHE A 418 16.69 -1.11 -23.45
N LYS A 419 16.98 -2.33 -23.90
CA LYS A 419 16.56 -2.82 -25.23
C LYS A 419 15.03 -2.85 -25.32
N PHE A 420 14.50 -2.70 -26.53
CA PHE A 420 13.09 -2.93 -26.79
C PHE A 420 12.84 -4.44 -26.98
N ARG A 421 11.80 -4.96 -26.32
CA ARG A 421 11.48 -6.40 -26.26
C ARG A 421 9.96 -6.60 -26.17
N PRO A 422 9.20 -6.35 -27.26
CA PRO A 422 7.74 -6.37 -27.24
C PRO A 422 7.15 -7.75 -26.93
N GLU A 423 7.93 -8.82 -27.12
CA GLU A 423 7.56 -10.18 -26.74
C GLU A 423 7.50 -10.39 -25.21
N ASP A 424 8.23 -9.56 -24.45
CA ASP A 424 8.28 -9.60 -23.00
C ASP A 424 7.42 -8.46 -22.43
N LYS A 425 6.11 -8.74 -22.28
CA LYS A 425 5.12 -7.75 -21.83
C LYS A 425 5.45 -7.17 -20.45
N LEU A 426 5.79 -7.99 -19.46
CA LEU A 426 6.13 -7.50 -18.11
C LEU A 426 7.35 -6.57 -18.14
N TYR A 427 8.42 -6.95 -18.85
CA TYR A 427 9.57 -6.08 -19.03
C TYR A 427 9.20 -4.78 -19.77
N THR A 428 8.32 -4.86 -20.79
CA THR A 428 7.86 -3.71 -21.55
C THR A 428 7.13 -2.70 -20.65
N TYR A 429 6.17 -3.13 -19.82
CA TYR A 429 5.49 -2.24 -18.87
C TYR A 429 6.45 -1.68 -17.79
N MET A 430 7.34 -2.51 -17.24
CA MET A 430 8.39 -2.05 -16.32
C MET A 430 9.32 -1.00 -16.95
N ARG A 431 9.55 -1.07 -18.28
CA ARG A 431 10.37 -0.11 -19.03
C ARG A 431 9.65 1.24 -19.23
N LEU A 432 8.32 1.29 -19.22
CA LEU A 432 7.57 2.55 -19.29
C LEU A 432 7.87 3.45 -18.09
N LEU A 433 8.05 2.85 -16.90
CA LEU A 433 8.44 3.56 -15.67
C LEU A 433 9.80 4.28 -15.77
N LEU A 434 10.65 3.93 -16.74
CA LEU A 434 11.99 4.50 -16.90
C LEU A 434 12.03 5.78 -17.75
N ASN A 435 10.87 6.25 -18.22
CA ASN A 435 10.73 7.39 -19.13
C ASN A 435 9.57 8.29 -18.66
N SER A 436 9.90 9.55 -18.32
CA SER A 436 8.95 10.58 -17.86
C SER A 436 7.78 10.78 -18.82
N ASP A 437 8.04 10.77 -20.12
CA ASP A 437 7.03 11.02 -21.15
C ASP A 437 6.05 9.85 -21.26
N GLN A 438 6.53 8.63 -20.99
CA GLN A 438 5.68 7.44 -20.94
C GLN A 438 4.90 7.37 -19.63
N THR A 439 5.49 7.69 -18.48
CA THR A 439 4.73 7.82 -17.22
C THR A 439 3.71 8.95 -17.28
N PHE A 440 3.99 10.04 -18.00
CA PHE A 440 3.04 11.12 -18.25
C PHE A 440 1.91 10.66 -19.18
N LEU A 441 2.23 10.05 -20.32
CA LEU A 441 1.23 9.52 -21.27
C LEU A 441 0.29 8.50 -20.62
N TRP A 442 0.85 7.46 -20.00
CA TRP A 442 0.08 6.33 -19.47
C TRP A 442 -0.57 6.62 -18.11
N GLN A 443 0.03 7.52 -17.31
CA GLN A 443 -0.15 7.64 -15.85
C GLN A 443 0.23 6.35 -15.10
N LEU A 444 0.72 6.49 -13.87
CA LEU A 444 1.17 5.35 -13.06
C LEU A 444 0.10 4.26 -12.84
N PRO A 445 -1.20 4.58 -12.61
CA PRO A 445 -2.23 3.56 -12.43
C PRO A 445 -2.35 2.56 -13.58
N ARG A 446 -2.34 3.02 -14.85
CA ARG A 446 -2.47 2.11 -16.01
C ARG A 446 -1.24 1.22 -16.13
N ILE A 447 -0.04 1.75 -15.86
CA ILE A 447 1.19 0.93 -15.84
C ILE A 447 1.14 -0.11 -14.71
N PHE A 448 0.70 0.27 -13.50
CA PHE A 448 0.61 -0.65 -12.37
C PHE A 448 -0.51 -1.69 -12.54
N ASP A 449 -1.64 -1.38 -13.17
CA ASP A 449 -2.68 -2.35 -13.53
C ASP A 449 -2.12 -3.44 -14.46
N GLN A 450 -1.43 -3.06 -15.53
CA GLN A 450 -0.84 -4.02 -16.45
C GLN A 450 0.25 -4.88 -15.78
N ILE A 451 1.04 -4.30 -14.87
CA ILE A 451 2.00 -5.06 -14.03
C ILE A 451 1.26 -5.98 -13.05
N ASP A 452 0.14 -5.55 -12.46
CA ASP A 452 -0.68 -6.37 -11.55
C ASP A 452 -1.22 -7.59 -12.29
N ARG A 453 -1.94 -7.38 -13.40
CA ARG A 453 -2.51 -8.43 -14.27
C ARG A 453 -1.42 -9.43 -14.72
N MET A 454 -0.29 -8.94 -15.25
CA MET A 454 0.82 -9.82 -15.65
C MET A 454 1.37 -10.67 -14.49
N THR A 455 1.42 -10.13 -13.27
CA THR A 455 1.95 -10.84 -12.08
C THR A 455 0.89 -11.62 -11.29
N GLU A 456 -0.32 -11.77 -11.82
CA GLU A 456 -1.23 -12.84 -11.41
C GLU A 456 -0.64 -14.21 -11.76
N GLU A 457 0.06 -14.33 -12.88
CA GLU A 457 0.79 -15.56 -13.24
C GLU A 457 1.98 -15.83 -12.31
N PRO A 458 2.14 -17.04 -11.72
CA PRO A 458 3.22 -17.34 -10.78
C PRO A 458 4.63 -17.17 -11.39
N VAL A 459 4.79 -17.51 -12.68
CA VAL A 459 6.07 -17.40 -13.40
C VAL A 459 6.49 -15.94 -13.51
N GLU A 460 5.59 -15.07 -13.96
CA GLU A 460 5.84 -13.62 -14.08
C GLU A 460 6.04 -12.96 -12.70
N ARG A 461 5.27 -13.38 -11.69
CA ARG A 461 5.44 -12.90 -10.32
C ARG A 461 6.82 -13.21 -9.74
N ALA A 462 7.41 -14.36 -10.08
CA ALA A 462 8.77 -14.73 -9.65
C ALA A 462 9.87 -13.84 -10.26
N ARG A 463 9.54 -13.05 -11.30
CA ARG A 463 10.47 -12.10 -11.95
C ARG A 463 10.59 -10.77 -11.18
N VAL A 464 9.67 -10.49 -10.26
CA VAL A 464 9.69 -9.29 -9.42
C VAL A 464 10.53 -9.58 -8.17
N SER A 465 11.77 -9.08 -8.14
CA SER A 465 12.65 -9.22 -6.97
C SER A 465 12.09 -8.46 -5.75
N PRO A 466 12.46 -8.82 -4.50
CA PRO A 466 12.00 -8.09 -3.31
C PRO A 466 12.35 -6.59 -3.33
N LEU A 467 13.49 -6.22 -3.93
CA LEU A 467 13.89 -4.82 -4.05
C LEU A 467 13.07 -4.07 -5.12
N VAL A 468 12.73 -4.73 -6.24
CA VAL A 468 11.79 -4.18 -7.25
C VAL A 468 10.39 -4.04 -6.66
N ALA A 469 9.92 -5.05 -5.90
CA ALA A 469 8.65 -4.99 -5.19
C ALA A 469 8.60 -3.81 -4.20
N ASN A 470 9.67 -3.58 -3.43
CA ASN A 470 9.72 -2.49 -2.46
C ASN A 470 9.62 -1.12 -3.14
N ILE A 471 10.34 -0.89 -4.25
CA ILE A 471 10.30 0.41 -4.93
C ILE A 471 8.97 0.71 -5.62
N LEU A 472 8.34 -0.30 -6.26
CA LEU A 472 6.99 -0.16 -6.82
C LEU A 472 5.97 0.17 -5.70
N SER A 473 6.16 -0.39 -4.51
CA SER A 473 5.31 -0.13 -3.36
C SER A 473 5.41 1.33 -2.88
N HIS A 474 6.63 1.86 -2.72
CA HIS A 474 6.81 3.27 -2.36
C HIS A 474 6.24 4.20 -3.44
N TRP A 475 6.43 3.89 -4.73
CA TRP A 475 5.95 4.72 -5.83
C TRP A 475 4.42 4.79 -5.88
N ALA A 476 3.77 3.65 -5.69
CA ALA A 476 2.31 3.56 -5.58
C ALA A 476 1.79 4.44 -4.42
N ILE A 477 2.35 4.33 -3.22
CA ILE A 477 1.90 5.13 -2.06
C ILE A 477 2.06 6.63 -2.30
N ILE A 478 3.16 7.07 -2.91
CA ILE A 478 3.39 8.50 -3.20
C ILE A 478 2.40 8.99 -4.27
N TYR A 479 2.18 8.22 -5.33
CA TYR A 479 1.14 8.53 -6.33
C TYR A 479 -0.25 8.62 -5.69
N ASP A 480 -0.60 7.64 -4.84
CA ASP A 480 -1.90 7.61 -4.17
C ASP A 480 -2.10 8.87 -3.31
N CYS A 481 -1.12 9.23 -2.47
CA CYS A 481 -1.16 10.44 -1.64
C CYS A 481 -1.30 11.72 -2.49
N LYS A 482 -0.55 11.83 -3.60
CA LYS A 482 -0.65 12.96 -4.54
C LYS A 482 -2.03 13.03 -5.18
N SER A 483 -2.56 11.92 -5.68
CA SER A 483 -3.86 11.87 -6.34
C SER A 483 -5.01 12.24 -5.39
N ILE A 484 -4.88 11.97 -4.08
CA ILE A 484 -5.88 12.41 -3.08
C ILE A 484 -5.73 13.91 -2.81
N LEU A 485 -4.49 14.44 -2.68
CA LEU A 485 -4.25 15.88 -2.54
C LEU A 485 -4.77 16.68 -3.74
N GLU A 486 -4.61 16.14 -4.96
CA GLU A 486 -5.10 16.73 -6.21
C GLU A 486 -6.63 16.79 -6.31
N LEU A 487 -7.37 16.07 -5.45
CA LEU A 487 -8.83 16.19 -5.31
C LEU A 487 -9.25 17.34 -4.38
N HIS A 488 -8.32 18.00 -3.68
CA HIS A 488 -8.63 19.14 -2.81
C HIS A 488 -9.17 20.31 -3.65
N ARG A 489 -10.26 20.95 -3.22
CA ARG A 489 -10.82 22.14 -3.85
C ARG A 489 -11.12 23.21 -2.79
N PRO A 490 -10.66 24.46 -2.95
CA PRO A 490 -9.79 25.01 -4.00
C PRO A 490 -8.46 24.25 -4.17
N ALA A 491 -7.93 24.19 -5.38
CA ALA A 491 -6.71 23.43 -5.66
C ALA A 491 -5.47 24.12 -5.07
N VAL A 492 -4.52 23.32 -4.58
CA VAL A 492 -3.22 23.82 -4.13
C VAL A 492 -2.22 23.64 -5.27
N GLN A 493 -1.53 24.71 -5.64
CA GLN A 493 -0.42 24.61 -6.58
C GLN A 493 0.79 23.99 -5.88
N ASP A 494 1.39 22.98 -6.54
CA ASP A 494 2.70 22.48 -6.15
C ASP A 494 3.74 23.58 -6.37
N ASP A 495 4.42 23.96 -5.30
CA ASP A 495 5.38 25.04 -5.26
C ASP A 495 6.73 24.44 -4.85
N GLU A 496 7.63 24.30 -5.82
CA GLU A 496 8.98 23.75 -5.61
C GLU A 496 9.76 24.53 -4.53
N SER A 497 9.34 25.76 -4.19
CA SER A 497 9.97 26.60 -3.16
C SER A 497 9.57 26.25 -1.70
N ALA A 498 8.79 25.19 -1.46
CA ALA A 498 8.32 24.72 -0.15
C ALA A 498 9.43 24.14 0.77
N LEU A 499 10.47 24.96 0.97
CA LEU A 499 11.75 24.70 1.62
C LEU A 499 11.63 24.27 3.08
N GLU A 500 10.52 24.56 3.77
CA GLU A 500 10.40 24.25 5.20
C GLU A 500 10.21 22.75 5.50
N GLY A 501 9.54 22.00 4.62
CA GLY A 501 9.53 20.54 4.69
C GLY A 501 10.94 19.96 4.52
N MET A 502 11.72 20.54 3.61
CA MET A 502 13.11 20.15 3.35
C MET A 502 14.07 20.54 4.50
N LYS A 503 13.89 21.71 5.14
CA LYS A 503 14.65 22.12 6.34
C LYS A 503 14.53 21.12 7.50
N ARG A 504 13.38 20.46 7.64
CA ARG A 504 13.20 19.39 8.64
C ARG A 504 14.05 18.15 8.32
N LEU A 505 14.30 17.87 7.03
CA LEU A 505 15.17 16.78 6.57
C LEU A 505 16.66 17.10 6.65
N GLU A 506 17.09 18.37 6.66
CA GLU A 506 18.51 18.75 6.80
C GLU A 506 19.16 18.12 8.05
N LYS A 507 18.41 18.05 9.16
CA LYS A 507 18.84 17.40 10.42
C LYS A 507 19.12 15.90 10.28
N TRP A 508 18.55 15.26 9.27
CA TRP A 508 18.72 13.85 8.93
C TRP A 508 19.68 13.64 7.75
N ALA A 509 20.02 14.70 6.99
CA ALA A 509 20.85 14.60 5.80
C ALA A 509 22.17 13.84 6.03
N PRO A 510 22.92 13.99 7.14
CA PRO A 510 24.13 13.21 7.38
C PRO A 510 23.94 11.69 7.49
N LEU A 511 22.71 11.21 7.70
CA LEU A 511 22.38 9.77 7.78
C LEU A 511 22.14 9.12 6.40
N PHE A 512 21.82 9.92 5.37
CA PHE A 512 21.46 9.41 4.03
C PHE A 512 22.06 10.19 2.85
N SER A 513 22.79 11.27 3.08
CA SER A 513 23.78 11.79 2.15
C SER A 513 24.77 10.67 1.88
N GLY A 514 24.91 10.29 0.60
CA GLY A 514 25.51 9.01 0.22
C GLY A 514 26.96 8.80 0.68
N ALA A 515 27.46 7.58 0.49
CA ALA A 515 28.83 7.19 0.81
C ALA A 515 29.86 8.22 0.28
N PRO A 516 30.92 8.53 1.06
CA PRO A 516 31.92 9.52 0.67
C PRO A 516 32.60 9.12 -0.65
N THR A 517 32.29 9.87 -1.71
CA THR A 517 32.65 9.61 -3.12
C THR A 517 34.16 9.63 -3.44
N LYS A 518 35.02 9.76 -2.42
CA LYS A 518 36.48 9.91 -2.53
C LYS A 518 37.27 8.67 -2.10
N GLY A 519 36.61 7.53 -1.88
CA GLY A 519 37.28 6.27 -1.51
C GLY A 519 37.82 6.23 -0.06
N THR A 520 37.40 7.19 0.77
CA THR A 520 37.68 7.25 2.22
C THR A 520 36.60 6.54 3.05
N GLU A 521 35.84 5.64 2.42
CA GLU A 521 34.77 4.87 3.04
C GLU A 521 35.33 3.98 4.18
N PRO A 522 34.74 3.99 5.39
CA PRO A 522 35.07 2.98 6.39
C PRO A 522 34.68 1.61 5.83
N ASN A 523 35.61 0.65 5.91
CA ASN A 523 35.43 -0.67 5.30
C ASN A 523 34.52 -1.56 6.15
N ILE A 524 33.21 -1.32 6.06
CA ILE A 524 32.17 -2.04 6.79
C ILE A 524 31.95 -3.44 6.18
N ALA A 525 32.22 -3.61 4.88
CA ALA A 525 32.09 -4.90 4.18
C ALA A 525 32.86 -6.06 4.86
N GLN A 526 34.06 -5.80 5.40
CA GLN A 526 34.83 -6.81 6.16
C GLN A 526 34.15 -7.29 7.45
N LYS A 527 33.15 -6.55 7.97
CA LYS A 527 32.34 -6.96 9.12
C LYS A 527 31.06 -7.70 8.71
N ALA A 528 30.56 -7.47 7.50
CA ALA A 528 29.37 -8.14 6.97
C ALA A 528 29.69 -9.46 6.24
N PHE A 529 30.75 -9.50 5.44
CA PHE A 529 31.02 -10.62 4.53
C PHE A 529 31.99 -11.67 5.14
N PRO A 530 31.83 -12.97 4.80
CA PRO A 530 30.70 -13.54 4.05
C PRO A 530 29.40 -13.50 4.87
N LEU A 531 28.26 -13.23 4.22
CA LEU A 531 26.96 -13.03 4.87
C LEU A 531 26.46 -14.26 5.67
N ALA A 532 27.00 -15.45 5.38
CA ALA A 532 26.79 -16.65 6.18
C ALA A 532 27.13 -16.49 7.67
N ARG A 533 27.97 -15.50 8.03
CA ARG A 533 28.27 -15.13 9.43
C ARG A 533 27.07 -14.59 10.21
N PHE A 534 25.99 -14.24 9.53
CA PHE A 534 24.73 -13.80 10.14
C PHE A 534 23.65 -14.91 10.13
N MET A 535 24.00 -16.14 9.75
CA MET A 535 23.07 -17.27 9.72
C MET A 535 23.23 -18.13 10.96
N TYR A 536 22.18 -18.20 11.78
CA TYR A 536 22.17 -19.09 12.94
C TYR A 536 22.26 -20.57 12.54
N PRO A 537 23.05 -21.38 13.27
CA PRO A 537 23.25 -22.80 12.99
C PRO A 537 21.94 -23.61 13.04
N LYS A 538 21.85 -24.59 12.14
CA LYS A 538 20.86 -25.68 12.20
C LYS A 538 21.43 -26.84 13.01
N GLY A 539 20.55 -27.71 13.51
CA GLY A 539 20.93 -28.91 14.26
C GLY A 539 20.60 -28.85 15.76
N PRO A 540 21.09 -29.82 16.56
CA PRO A 540 20.80 -29.93 17.98
C PRO A 540 21.37 -28.75 18.78
N ARG A 541 20.68 -28.39 19.87
CA ARG A 541 21.05 -27.26 20.76
C ARG A 541 22.14 -27.64 21.76
N ASP A 542 23.26 -28.13 21.26
CA ASP A 542 24.43 -28.46 22.08
C ASP A 542 25.32 -27.22 22.35
N ALA A 543 26.46 -27.44 23.02
CA ALA A 543 27.41 -26.38 23.34
C ALA A 543 28.11 -25.79 22.09
N GLU A 544 28.24 -26.56 21.00
CA GLU A 544 28.82 -26.07 19.74
C GLU A 544 27.81 -25.18 18.99
N TRP A 545 26.53 -25.57 18.98
CA TRP A 545 25.42 -24.74 18.50
C TRP A 545 25.34 -23.44 19.28
N ALA A 546 25.42 -23.49 20.61
CA ALA A 546 25.38 -22.29 21.46
C ALA A 546 26.57 -21.35 21.17
N ARG A 547 27.79 -21.89 21.00
CA ARG A 547 28.96 -21.09 20.59
C ARG A 547 28.76 -20.45 19.22
N LYS A 548 28.30 -21.21 18.23
CA LYS A 548 28.02 -20.70 16.88
C LYS A 548 26.93 -19.62 16.86
N CYS A 549 25.95 -19.68 17.76
CA CYS A 549 24.99 -18.58 17.96
C CYS A 549 25.66 -17.32 18.54
N GLN A 550 26.56 -17.46 19.52
CA GLN A 550 27.35 -16.34 20.03
C GLN A 550 28.25 -15.73 18.93
N ASP A 551 28.88 -16.55 18.09
CA ASP A 551 29.70 -16.08 16.97
C ASP A 551 28.90 -15.21 15.97
N VAL A 552 27.62 -15.55 15.76
CA VAL A 552 26.66 -14.77 14.94
C VAL A 552 26.31 -13.44 15.62
N ASP A 553 25.97 -13.47 16.91
CA ASP A 553 25.61 -12.27 17.66
C ASP A 553 26.79 -11.29 17.81
N ASP A 554 27.99 -11.80 18.06
CA ASP A 554 29.23 -11.02 18.12
C ASP A 554 29.58 -10.40 16.75
N ALA A 555 29.41 -11.14 15.65
CA ALA A 555 29.60 -10.61 14.31
C ALA A 555 28.61 -9.50 13.98
N PHE A 556 27.33 -9.67 14.36
CA PHE A 556 26.27 -8.69 14.16
C PHE A 556 26.50 -7.41 14.99
N ALA A 557 26.89 -7.55 16.26
CA ALA A 557 27.29 -6.43 17.11
C ALA A 557 28.53 -5.70 16.56
N ALA A 558 29.52 -6.43 16.05
CA ALA A 558 30.72 -5.86 15.44
C ALA A 558 30.42 -5.09 14.14
N PHE A 559 29.45 -5.54 13.33
CA PHE A 559 28.95 -4.81 12.17
C PHE A 559 28.29 -3.49 12.59
N TRP A 560 27.31 -3.52 13.49
CA TRP A 560 26.61 -2.30 13.91
C TRP A 560 27.52 -1.31 14.63
N LYS A 561 28.48 -1.79 15.43
CA LYS A 561 29.54 -0.94 16.02
C LYS A 561 30.38 -0.22 14.95
N ALA A 562 30.64 -0.85 13.81
CA ALA A 562 31.36 -0.23 12.70
C ALA A 562 30.49 0.76 11.90
N VAL A 563 29.19 0.49 11.74
CA VAL A 563 28.21 1.41 11.13
C VAL A 563 27.98 2.66 12.00
N ASP A 564 27.82 2.48 13.31
CA ASP A 564 27.45 3.57 14.22
C ASP A 564 28.63 4.49 14.56
N ALA A 565 29.87 4.00 14.54
CA ALA A 565 31.05 4.79 14.93
C ALA A 565 31.29 6.05 14.08
N PRO A 566 31.08 6.05 12.74
CA PRO A 566 30.97 7.28 11.96
C PRO A 566 29.74 8.12 12.32
N LEU A 567 28.55 7.51 12.43
CA LEU A 567 27.28 8.24 12.64
C LEU A 567 27.29 9.06 13.93
N VAL A 568 27.82 8.51 15.03
CA VAL A 568 28.00 9.21 16.31
C VAL A 568 28.80 10.51 16.17
N LYS A 569 29.77 10.58 15.23
CA LYS A 569 30.60 11.75 15.00
C LYS A 569 29.89 12.85 14.20
N TYR A 570 29.05 12.48 13.23
CA TYR A 570 28.37 13.43 12.34
C TYR A 570 27.05 13.97 12.92
N VAL A 571 26.40 13.19 13.79
CA VAL A 571 25.00 13.42 14.21
C VAL A 571 24.90 13.68 15.72
N GLY A 572 26.01 13.47 16.45
CA GLY A 572 26.02 13.41 17.91
C GLY A 572 25.18 12.23 18.42
N ARG A 573 25.05 12.09 19.74
CA ARG A 573 24.13 11.09 20.29
C ARG A 573 22.66 11.44 19.97
N SER A 574 22.32 12.72 19.81
CA SER A 574 20.93 13.19 19.75
C SER A 574 20.09 12.60 18.61
N CYS A 575 20.56 12.59 17.35
CA CYS A 575 19.76 12.05 16.24
C CYS A 575 19.99 10.55 15.95
N LEU A 576 20.89 9.89 16.70
CA LEU A 576 20.75 8.44 16.96
C LEU A 576 19.57 8.14 17.91
N HIS A 577 18.94 9.17 18.48
CA HIS A 577 17.74 9.07 19.31
C HIS A 577 16.55 9.88 18.72
N SER A 578 16.60 10.33 17.46
CA SER A 578 15.52 11.15 16.84
C SER A 578 14.33 10.35 16.30
N GLY A 579 14.22 9.07 16.62
CA GLY A 579 13.01 8.27 16.33
C GLY A 579 12.00 8.26 17.50
N PRO A 580 10.94 7.44 17.40
CA PRO A 580 9.96 7.29 18.47
C PRO A 580 10.59 6.69 19.76
N PRO A 581 9.95 6.81 20.94
CA PRO A 581 10.49 6.28 22.19
C PRO A 581 10.86 4.79 22.15
N SER A 582 10.18 4.00 21.31
CA SER A 582 10.47 2.60 21.00
C SER A 582 11.82 2.40 20.32
N SER A 583 12.19 3.24 19.34
CA SER A 583 13.54 3.17 18.73
C SER A 583 14.60 3.80 19.64
N ARG A 584 14.26 4.82 20.42
CA ARG A 584 15.17 5.39 21.44
C ARG A 584 15.59 4.35 22.47
N ARG A 585 14.67 3.52 22.97
CA ARG A 585 15.03 2.41 23.88
C ARG A 585 15.94 1.37 23.21
N LEU A 586 15.72 1.06 21.93
CA LEU A 586 16.56 0.12 21.16
C LEU A 586 17.95 0.69 20.80
N LEU A 587 18.11 2.01 20.75
CA LEU A 587 19.37 2.69 20.41
C LEU A 587 20.15 3.17 21.65
N ALA A 588 19.46 3.41 22.77
CA ALA A 588 20.07 3.73 24.07
C ALA A 588 20.52 2.48 24.84
N ASN A 589 19.72 1.41 24.82
CA ASN A 589 20.08 0.16 25.49
C ASN A 589 20.94 -0.69 24.57
N GLN A 590 22.25 -0.69 24.79
CA GLN A 590 23.17 -1.71 24.27
C GLN A 590 22.90 -3.12 24.86
N GLU A 591 21.89 -3.25 25.71
CA GLU A 591 21.37 -4.51 26.23
C GLU A 591 20.27 -5.08 25.31
N ILE A 592 20.60 -5.33 24.05
CA ILE A 592 19.95 -6.41 23.29
C ILE A 592 20.89 -7.61 23.34
N GLY A 593 21.09 -8.11 24.56
CA GLY A 593 21.46 -9.50 24.72
C GLY A 593 20.34 -10.33 24.12
N THR A 594 20.66 -11.14 23.12
CA THR A 594 19.82 -12.25 22.66
C THR A 594 19.58 -13.18 23.83
N THR A 595 18.51 -12.94 24.59
CA THR A 595 18.00 -13.91 25.57
C THR A 595 17.34 -15.07 24.82
N LEU A 596 18.17 -15.83 24.10
CA LEU A 596 17.96 -17.27 24.02
C LEU A 596 17.86 -17.75 25.47
N PRO A 597 16.85 -18.57 25.82
CA PRO A 597 16.73 -19.08 27.17
C PRO A 597 18.02 -19.82 27.51
N LYS A 598 18.63 -19.46 28.66
CA LYS A 598 19.78 -20.20 29.20
C LYS A 598 19.43 -21.67 29.23
N ALA A 599 20.38 -22.52 28.84
CA ALA A 599 20.17 -23.97 28.80
C ALA A 599 19.48 -24.45 30.09
N PRO A 600 18.38 -25.22 30.00
CA PRO A 600 17.59 -25.58 31.17
C PRO A 600 18.48 -26.30 32.17
N THR A 601 18.64 -25.71 33.35
CA THR A 601 19.41 -26.32 34.43
C THR A 601 18.72 -27.63 34.76
N ARG A 602 19.39 -28.75 34.50
CA ARG A 602 18.80 -30.10 34.47
C ARG A 602 18.40 -30.57 35.87
N ARG A 603 17.29 -30.04 36.40
CA ARG A 603 16.60 -30.59 37.57
C ARG A 603 15.84 -31.83 37.13
N ILE A 604 16.50 -32.98 37.29
CA ILE A 604 15.89 -34.29 37.15
C ILE A 604 14.87 -34.46 38.28
N ASN A 605 13.59 -34.27 37.97
CA ASN A 605 12.47 -34.77 38.77
C ASN A 605 11.75 -35.84 37.94
N PRO A 606 11.94 -37.14 38.23
CA PRO A 606 11.30 -38.19 37.46
C PRO A 606 9.95 -38.55 38.09
N SER A 607 8.83 -38.12 37.50
CA SER A 607 7.59 -38.89 37.54
C SER A 607 6.51 -38.48 36.52
N SER A 608 5.63 -39.43 36.25
CA SER A 608 4.37 -39.38 35.49
C SER A 608 4.42 -39.01 34.01
N THR A 609 4.84 -39.99 33.19
CA THR A 609 4.19 -40.25 31.90
C THR A 609 2.69 -40.55 32.09
N ALA A 610 1.84 -39.84 31.34
CA ALA A 610 0.43 -40.18 31.16
C ALA A 610 0.03 -39.98 29.69
N ALA A 611 0.45 -40.91 28.83
CA ALA A 611 -0.38 -41.36 27.71
C ALA A 611 -1.36 -42.41 28.27
N VAL A 612 -2.52 -42.73 27.71
CA VAL A 612 -2.90 -43.06 26.31
C VAL A 612 -4.46 -42.94 26.20
N PRO A 613 -5.21 -43.46 25.21
CA PRO A 613 -4.96 -43.79 23.78
C PRO A 613 -6.08 -43.38 22.79
N PHE A 614 -5.80 -43.51 21.48
CA PHE A 614 -6.77 -43.89 20.43
C PHE A 614 -5.97 -44.36 19.20
N GLY A 615 -6.10 -45.54 18.57
CA GLY A 615 -6.71 -46.84 18.91
C GLY A 615 -5.87 -47.97 18.24
N GLY A 616 -6.29 -49.22 18.01
CA GLY A 616 -7.56 -49.88 18.34
C GLY A 616 -7.83 -51.13 17.47
N ALA A 617 -7.11 -52.25 17.67
CA ALA A 617 -7.34 -53.55 17.00
C ALA A 617 -7.13 -54.73 17.97
N ALA A 618 -7.92 -55.80 17.80
CA ALA A 618 -8.07 -56.86 18.80
C ALA A 618 -7.09 -58.04 18.64
N GLN A 619 -6.73 -58.69 19.76
CA GLN A 619 -6.86 -60.15 19.94
C GLN A 619 -6.69 -60.55 21.43
N SER A 620 -7.34 -61.65 21.82
CA SER A 620 -7.54 -62.07 23.21
C SER A 620 -6.38 -62.84 23.83
N SER A 621 -6.08 -62.62 25.12
CA SER A 621 -6.03 -63.69 26.14
C SER A 621 -5.85 -63.13 27.57
N VAL A 622 -6.41 -63.86 28.53
CA VAL A 622 -6.54 -63.63 29.99
C VAL A 622 -5.91 -64.88 30.68
N PRO A 623 -5.49 -64.96 31.97
CA PRO A 623 -5.60 -64.08 33.17
C PRO A 623 -4.18 -63.70 33.77
N THR A 624 -3.93 -63.16 34.98
CA THR A 624 -4.62 -63.20 36.30
C THR A 624 -4.21 -62.03 37.23
N GLU A 625 -5.09 -61.70 38.18
CA GLU A 625 -4.98 -60.86 39.40
C GLU A 625 -3.85 -61.23 40.41
N PRO A 626 -3.66 -60.55 41.59
CA PRO A 626 -4.41 -59.40 42.18
C PRO A 626 -3.57 -58.20 42.68
N ALA A 627 -4.29 -57.17 43.15
CA ALA A 627 -3.81 -55.90 43.70
C ALA A 627 -3.36 -55.93 45.18
N GLN A 628 -2.65 -54.86 45.60
CA GLN A 628 -2.80 -54.24 46.94
C GLN A 628 -2.65 -52.71 46.89
N VAL A 629 -3.34 -52.01 47.78
CA VAL A 629 -3.46 -50.53 47.89
C VAL A 629 -3.27 -50.11 49.37
N PRO A 630 -3.32 -48.82 49.75
CA PRO A 630 -2.20 -47.91 49.99
C PRO A 630 -1.92 -47.65 51.49
N LYS A 631 -1.08 -46.65 51.81
CA LYS A 631 -1.30 -45.78 52.99
C LYS A 631 -0.63 -44.40 52.90
N GLU A 632 -1.40 -43.36 53.21
CA GLU A 632 -0.96 -41.97 53.35
C GLU A 632 -0.26 -41.70 54.70
N LYS A 633 0.47 -40.58 54.79
CA LYS A 633 0.38 -39.71 55.98
C LYS A 633 0.71 -38.25 55.70
N GLN A 634 0.01 -37.35 56.39
CA GLN A 634 0.06 -35.90 56.22
C GLN A 634 1.22 -35.22 56.99
N LYS A 635 1.47 -33.96 56.62
CA LYS A 635 2.47 -33.03 57.17
C LYS A 635 2.15 -32.56 58.60
N THR A 636 3.14 -32.00 59.29
CA THR A 636 2.92 -31.00 60.35
C THR A 636 3.87 -29.80 60.17
N ARG A 637 3.55 -28.68 60.84
CA ARG A 637 3.95 -27.29 60.52
C ARG A 637 4.70 -26.66 61.69
N GLY A 638 5.55 -25.66 61.44
CA GLY A 638 6.15 -24.81 62.47
C GLY A 638 6.52 -23.43 61.92
N VAL A 639 6.15 -22.37 62.63
CA VAL A 639 6.44 -20.96 62.33
C VAL A 639 6.76 -20.26 63.64
N ALA A 640 7.71 -19.33 63.63
CA ALA A 640 7.84 -18.30 64.66
C ALA A 640 8.32 -16.98 64.01
N THR A 641 7.89 -15.86 64.60
CA THR A 641 8.17 -14.46 64.26
C THR A 641 8.82 -13.87 65.54
N THR A 642 9.77 -12.93 65.52
CA THR A 642 9.54 -11.47 65.33
C THR A 642 10.84 -10.68 65.17
N GLU A 643 10.75 -9.58 64.39
CA GLU A 643 11.34 -8.23 64.63
C GLU A 643 12.88 -8.03 64.76
N SER A 644 13.47 -6.87 64.41
CA SER A 644 13.30 -5.97 63.24
C SER A 644 14.35 -4.86 63.35
N GLU A 645 15.21 -4.65 62.33
CA GLU A 645 16.01 -3.40 62.27
C GLU A 645 16.46 -3.01 60.85
N ASP A 646 16.28 -1.71 60.58
CA ASP A 646 16.73 -0.80 59.51
C ASP A 646 16.69 -1.18 58.00
N VAL A 647 16.15 -0.25 57.20
CA VAL A 647 15.79 -0.44 55.79
C VAL A 647 16.59 0.49 54.87
N ARG A 648 17.59 -0.07 54.17
CA ARG A 648 18.08 0.49 52.90
C ARG A 648 17.52 -0.31 51.72
N GLN A 649 16.33 0.07 51.26
CA GLN A 649 15.73 -0.50 50.05
C GLN A 649 16.59 -0.21 48.82
N LYS A 650 17.30 -1.24 48.32
CA LYS A 650 17.53 -1.38 46.89
C LYS A 650 16.17 -1.55 46.23
N GLN A 651 15.83 -0.72 45.25
CA GLN A 651 14.68 -0.98 44.39
C GLN A 651 14.97 -2.21 43.54
N GLU A 652 14.24 -3.30 43.80
CA GLU A 652 14.12 -4.39 42.85
C GLU A 652 13.29 -3.94 41.63
N PRO A 653 13.51 -4.50 40.42
CA PRO A 653 12.73 -4.12 39.25
C PRO A 653 11.26 -4.49 39.42
N ALA A 654 10.35 -3.52 39.23
CA ALA A 654 8.92 -3.71 39.44
C ALA A 654 8.35 -4.86 38.59
N GLU A 655 7.76 -5.86 39.26
CA GLU A 655 6.96 -6.89 38.61
C GLU A 655 5.84 -6.23 37.80
N HIS A 656 5.87 -6.41 36.47
CA HIS A 656 4.74 -6.02 35.63
C HIS A 656 3.58 -6.97 35.90
N LEU A 657 2.45 -6.39 36.33
CA LEU A 657 1.16 -7.06 36.46
C LEU A 657 0.87 -7.87 35.18
N ARG A 658 0.98 -9.20 35.28
CA ARG A 658 0.63 -10.10 34.16
C ARG A 658 -0.88 -10.04 33.96
N ALA A 659 -1.31 -9.59 32.78
CA ALA A 659 -2.71 -9.70 32.37
C ALA A 659 -3.16 -11.17 32.37
N ALA A 660 -4.44 -11.42 32.63
CA ALA A 660 -4.99 -12.76 32.60
C ALA A 660 -4.81 -13.41 31.20
N PRO A 661 -4.43 -14.70 31.10
CA PRO A 661 -4.24 -15.36 29.81
C PRO A 661 -5.53 -15.39 28.99
N VAL A 662 -5.40 -15.15 27.68
CA VAL A 662 -6.55 -15.08 26.75
C VAL A 662 -6.90 -16.48 26.24
N PRO A 663 -8.15 -16.97 26.40
CA PRO A 663 -8.59 -18.23 25.83
C PRO A 663 -8.72 -18.14 24.30
N ILE A 664 -8.14 -19.12 23.59
CA ILE A 664 -8.13 -19.18 22.12
C ILE A 664 -8.30 -20.62 21.61
N SER A 665 -8.72 -20.76 20.35
CA SER A 665 -8.88 -22.09 19.73
C SER A 665 -7.55 -22.83 19.59
N ALA A 666 -7.58 -24.17 19.54
CA ALA A 666 -6.39 -24.98 19.27
C ALA A 666 -5.68 -24.60 17.94
N ARG A 667 -6.45 -24.12 16.95
CA ARG A 667 -5.92 -23.63 15.67
C ARG A 667 -5.13 -22.33 15.84
N ALA A 668 -5.67 -21.35 16.55
CA ALA A 668 -4.97 -20.11 16.88
C ALA A 668 -3.77 -20.36 17.81
N TYR A 669 -3.90 -21.27 18.79
CA TYR A 669 -2.81 -21.64 19.69
C TYR A 669 -1.62 -22.24 18.93
N LYS A 670 -1.85 -23.07 17.89
CA LYS A 670 -0.78 -23.56 17.01
C LYS A 670 -0.06 -22.42 16.26
N VAL A 671 -0.79 -21.39 15.82
CA VAL A 671 -0.19 -20.19 15.21
C VAL A 671 0.70 -19.46 16.21
N PHE A 672 0.17 -19.10 17.39
CA PHE A 672 0.95 -18.38 18.40
C PHE A 672 2.12 -19.20 18.98
N SER A 673 1.97 -20.52 19.13
CA SER A 673 3.07 -21.45 19.44
C SER A 673 4.19 -21.42 18.41
N THR A 674 3.87 -21.19 17.13
CA THR A 674 4.88 -21.06 16.06
C THR A 674 5.54 -19.68 16.08
N LEU A 675 4.76 -18.61 16.30
CA LEU A 675 5.27 -17.23 16.42
C LEU A 675 6.18 -17.04 17.65
N PHE A 676 5.80 -17.61 18.80
CA PHE A 676 6.50 -17.48 20.08
C PHE A 676 7.45 -18.65 20.40
N ASN A 677 7.79 -19.50 19.42
CA ASN A 677 8.88 -20.49 19.52
C ASN A 677 8.66 -21.56 20.61
N ALA A 678 7.52 -22.25 20.57
CA ALA A 678 7.15 -23.33 21.50
C ALA A 678 6.89 -24.69 20.82
N THR A 679 7.34 -24.86 19.58
CA THR A 679 7.39 -26.17 18.90
C THR A 679 8.36 -27.14 19.59
N LYS A 680 8.32 -28.43 19.25
CA LYS A 680 9.22 -29.44 19.83
C LYS A 680 10.66 -29.19 19.37
N ASP A 681 11.65 -29.55 20.21
CA ASP A 681 13.08 -29.34 19.92
C ASP A 681 13.54 -29.95 18.57
N GLU A 682 12.89 -31.02 18.12
CA GLU A 682 13.12 -31.65 16.81
C GLU A 682 12.75 -30.72 15.63
N GLU A 683 11.56 -30.11 15.64
CA GLU A 683 11.12 -29.16 14.61
C GLU A 683 11.98 -27.87 14.61
N LEU A 684 12.45 -27.49 15.80
CA LEU A 684 13.34 -26.35 16.03
C LEU A 684 14.77 -26.60 15.49
N ALA A 685 15.26 -27.84 15.57
CA ALA A 685 16.58 -28.20 15.04
C ALA A 685 16.67 -28.08 13.51
N VAL A 686 15.58 -28.36 12.78
CA VAL A 686 15.54 -28.32 11.30
C VAL A 686 15.12 -26.95 10.75
N GLN A 687 14.58 -26.04 11.59
CA GLN A 687 14.06 -24.71 11.20
C GLN A 687 12.96 -24.79 10.12
N GLN A 688 12.14 -25.83 10.13
CA GLN A 688 11.17 -26.14 9.05
C GLN A 688 9.76 -25.59 9.27
N SER A 689 9.38 -25.16 10.48
CA SER A 689 8.00 -24.73 10.73
C SER A 689 7.64 -23.47 9.92
N SER A 690 6.51 -23.52 9.24
CA SER A 690 5.95 -22.42 8.47
C SER A 690 4.47 -22.23 8.79
N VAL A 691 3.95 -21.02 8.62
CA VAL A 691 2.54 -20.68 8.90
C VAL A 691 1.94 -19.99 7.69
N ALA A 692 0.87 -20.55 7.12
CA ALA A 692 0.14 -19.91 6.03
C ALA A 692 -0.50 -18.60 6.52
N TRP A 693 -0.40 -17.54 5.72
CA TRP A 693 -0.82 -16.18 6.10
C TRP A 693 -2.29 -16.10 6.55
N LYS A 694 -3.17 -16.85 5.89
CA LYS A 694 -4.59 -16.98 6.26
C LYS A 694 -4.83 -17.46 7.70
N GLU A 695 -3.92 -18.27 8.26
CA GLU A 695 -4.01 -18.78 9.63
C GLU A 695 -3.66 -17.69 10.65
N ILE A 696 -2.72 -16.81 10.30
CA ILE A 696 -2.37 -15.62 11.08
C ILE A 696 -3.56 -14.65 11.11
N LEU A 697 -4.18 -14.36 9.96
CA LEU A 697 -5.38 -13.52 9.89
C LEU A 697 -6.51 -14.11 10.76
N ALA A 698 -6.80 -15.41 10.62
CA ALA A 698 -7.82 -16.07 11.44
C ALA A 698 -7.52 -16.00 12.95
N ALA A 699 -6.26 -16.22 13.37
CA ALA A 699 -5.86 -16.19 14.77
C ALA A 699 -5.98 -14.78 15.40
N PHE A 700 -5.65 -13.72 14.66
CA PHE A 700 -5.84 -12.34 15.15
C PHE A 700 -7.30 -11.90 15.11
N SER A 701 -8.08 -12.34 14.11
CA SER A 701 -9.53 -12.09 14.08
C SER A 701 -10.24 -12.70 15.29
N GLN A 702 -9.83 -13.90 15.73
CA GLN A 702 -10.34 -14.51 16.96
C GLN A 702 -10.03 -13.67 18.22
N LEU A 703 -8.92 -12.91 18.23
CA LEU A 703 -8.57 -12.00 19.32
C LEU A 703 -9.29 -10.64 19.24
N GLY A 704 -10.26 -10.47 18.34
CA GLY A 704 -11.01 -9.22 18.19
C GLY A 704 -10.21 -8.07 17.57
N PHE A 705 -9.13 -8.37 16.83
CA PHE A 705 -8.41 -7.34 16.08
C PHE A 705 -9.18 -6.94 14.82
N ALA A 706 -9.22 -5.63 14.55
CA ALA A 706 -9.55 -5.14 13.22
C ALA A 706 -8.36 -5.40 12.30
N LEU A 707 -8.62 -6.12 11.20
CA LEU A 707 -7.61 -6.50 10.21
C LEU A 707 -7.76 -5.61 8.99
N GLU A 708 -6.97 -4.54 8.95
CA GLU A 708 -7.02 -3.55 7.88
C GLU A 708 -5.86 -3.76 6.92
N LYS A 709 -6.20 -4.14 5.70
CA LYS A 709 -5.25 -4.17 4.60
C LYS A 709 -5.12 -2.75 4.05
N THR A 710 -4.07 -2.02 4.44
CA THR A 710 -4.00 -0.58 4.19
C THR A 710 -3.73 -0.29 2.71
N ARG A 711 -2.62 -0.80 2.17
CA ARG A 711 -2.45 -1.03 0.72
C ARG A 711 -1.63 -2.30 0.49
N GLY A 712 -2.28 -3.30 -0.13
CA GLY A 712 -1.65 -4.50 -0.67
C GLY A 712 -1.00 -5.40 0.37
N SER A 713 0.31 -5.62 0.31
CA SER A 713 0.93 -6.55 1.26
C SER A 713 0.91 -6.03 2.70
N ALA A 714 0.78 -4.71 2.90
CA ALA A 714 0.75 -4.13 4.23
C ALA A 714 -0.60 -4.40 4.93
N TRP A 715 -0.55 -5.21 5.97
CA TRP A 715 -1.67 -5.49 6.87
C TRP A 715 -1.43 -4.83 8.23
N THR A 716 -2.32 -3.92 8.61
CA THR A 716 -2.42 -3.33 9.95
C THR A 716 -3.39 -4.13 10.80
N PHE A 717 -2.85 -4.75 11.84
CA PHE A 717 -3.61 -5.43 12.88
C PHE A 717 -3.85 -4.41 14.00
N ARG A 718 -5.05 -3.81 14.08
CA ARG A 718 -5.42 -2.88 15.15
C ARG A 718 -6.12 -3.62 16.29
N HIS A 719 -5.59 -3.46 17.50
CA HIS A 719 -6.15 -4.03 18.72
C HIS A 719 -7.44 -3.31 19.12
N SER A 720 -8.31 -3.99 19.87
CA SER A 720 -9.65 -3.51 20.26
C SER A 720 -9.67 -2.26 21.15
N ASP A 721 -8.53 -1.84 21.69
CA ASP A 721 -8.38 -0.57 22.43
C ASP A 721 -8.16 0.66 21.53
N GLY A 722 -8.05 0.48 20.22
CA GLY A 722 -7.81 1.53 19.22
C GLY A 722 -6.41 2.17 19.27
N GLN A 723 -5.66 2.04 20.36
CA GLN A 723 -4.37 2.69 20.57
C GLN A 723 -3.16 1.82 20.16
N ARG A 724 -3.30 0.49 20.20
CA ARG A 724 -2.22 -0.42 19.82
C ARG A 724 -2.49 -1.07 18.47
N SER A 725 -1.47 -1.05 17.62
CA SER A 725 -1.51 -1.64 16.27
C SER A 725 -0.16 -2.22 15.88
N VAL A 726 -0.15 -3.12 14.91
CA VAL A 726 1.08 -3.64 14.29
C VAL A 726 0.88 -3.82 12.78
N THR A 727 1.74 -3.19 11.96
CA THR A 727 1.62 -3.20 10.48
C THR A 727 2.73 -4.02 9.85
N ILE A 728 2.43 -5.19 9.29
CA ILE A 728 3.42 -6.13 8.71
C ILE A 728 3.08 -6.45 7.25
N HIS A 729 4.10 -6.74 6.44
CA HIS A 729 3.89 -7.24 5.08
C HIS A 729 3.51 -8.73 5.06
N GLU A 730 2.50 -9.08 4.27
CA GLU A 730 2.20 -10.44 3.84
C GLU A 730 3.45 -11.07 3.19
N PRO A 731 3.83 -12.32 3.53
CA PRO A 731 5.00 -12.99 2.94
C PRO A 731 4.85 -13.20 1.43
N HIS A 732 5.96 -13.06 0.69
CA HIS A 732 6.02 -13.20 -0.76
C HIS A 732 7.31 -13.90 -1.21
N PRO A 733 7.31 -14.62 -2.35
CA PRO A 733 6.22 -14.77 -3.34
C PRO A 733 5.08 -15.71 -2.91
N GLU A 734 5.31 -16.55 -1.89
CA GLU A 734 4.33 -17.45 -1.30
C GLU A 734 3.72 -16.82 -0.04
N PRO A 735 2.39 -16.88 0.17
CA PRO A 735 1.70 -16.33 1.34
C PRO A 735 1.86 -17.24 2.57
N THR A 736 3.11 -17.59 2.88
CA THR A 736 3.51 -18.52 3.93
C THR A 736 4.70 -17.93 4.66
N MET A 737 4.50 -17.63 5.95
CA MET A 737 5.53 -17.06 6.81
C MET A 737 6.50 -18.18 7.22
N ARG A 738 7.76 -18.05 6.81
CA ARG A 738 8.83 -19.02 7.12
C ARG A 738 9.27 -18.89 8.59
N PHE A 739 9.96 -19.91 9.11
CA PHE A 739 10.44 -20.00 10.50
C PHE A 739 10.97 -18.67 11.08
N TRP A 740 11.92 -18.04 10.38
CA TRP A 740 12.56 -16.80 10.83
C TRP A 740 11.65 -15.57 10.77
N GLU A 741 10.76 -15.51 9.78
CA GLU A 741 9.76 -14.45 9.64
C GLU A 741 8.70 -14.55 10.74
N ALA A 742 8.26 -15.78 11.06
CA ALA A 742 7.32 -16.07 12.14
C ALA A 742 7.89 -15.64 13.49
N ARG A 743 9.16 -15.98 13.75
CA ARG A 743 9.90 -15.58 14.95
C ARG A 743 10.14 -14.07 15.03
N ARG A 744 10.42 -13.40 13.91
CA ARG A 744 10.50 -11.92 13.81
C ARG A 744 9.15 -11.29 14.17
N PHE A 745 8.05 -11.81 13.64
CA PHE A 745 6.71 -11.33 13.96
C PHE A 745 6.36 -11.57 15.44
N GLY A 746 6.62 -12.75 16.00
CA GLY A 746 6.44 -13.03 17.43
C GLY A 746 7.19 -12.06 18.35
N ARG A 747 8.48 -11.80 18.08
CA ARG A 747 9.25 -10.79 18.84
C ARG A 747 8.68 -9.37 18.70
N ARG A 748 8.12 -9.02 17.54
CA ARG A 748 7.44 -7.74 17.35
C ARG A 748 6.17 -7.65 18.20
N LEU A 749 5.38 -8.73 18.29
CA LEU A 749 4.21 -8.81 19.17
C LEU A 749 4.59 -8.70 20.64
N ALA A 750 5.66 -9.38 21.07
CA ALA A 750 6.21 -9.26 22.42
C ALA A 750 6.59 -7.81 22.75
N ARG A 751 7.31 -7.11 21.85
CA ARG A 751 7.68 -5.70 22.04
C ARG A 751 6.48 -4.73 22.05
N ARG A 752 5.42 -5.01 21.27
CA ARG A 752 4.28 -4.09 21.08
C ARG A 752 3.14 -4.30 22.09
N PHE A 753 2.90 -5.55 22.50
CA PHE A 753 1.77 -5.94 23.34
C PHE A 753 2.18 -6.58 24.68
N GLY A 754 3.47 -6.88 24.89
CA GLY A 754 3.95 -7.61 26.07
C GLY A 754 3.71 -9.12 26.00
N TRP A 755 3.33 -9.65 24.83
CA TRP A 755 2.89 -11.03 24.66
C TRP A 755 4.03 -12.06 24.62
N SER A 756 3.72 -13.24 25.13
CA SER A 756 4.48 -14.50 25.00
C SER A 756 3.49 -15.65 24.77
N LEU A 757 3.93 -16.91 24.69
CA LEU A 757 2.99 -18.03 24.66
C LEU A 757 2.11 -18.07 25.93
N ASP A 758 2.69 -17.77 27.10
CA ASP A 758 1.99 -17.73 28.40
C ASP A 758 0.84 -16.70 28.45
N SER A 759 0.75 -15.80 27.46
CA SER A 759 -0.38 -14.87 27.31
C SER A 759 -1.65 -15.55 26.78
N PHE A 760 -1.59 -16.82 26.38
CA PHE A 760 -2.68 -17.54 25.74
C PHE A 760 -2.91 -18.91 26.39
N VAL A 761 -4.18 -19.33 26.48
CA VAL A 761 -4.59 -20.66 26.93
C VAL A 761 -5.57 -21.27 25.94
N LEU A 762 -5.67 -22.61 25.92
CA LEU A 762 -6.65 -23.30 25.09
C LEU A 762 -8.06 -23.08 25.65
N ASP A 763 -8.97 -22.62 24.81
CA ASP A 763 -10.39 -22.56 25.11
C ASP A 763 -10.98 -23.98 25.13
N THR A 764 -11.25 -24.48 26.33
CA THR A 764 -11.85 -25.80 26.56
C THR A 764 -13.36 -25.84 26.31
N THR A 765 -14.01 -24.71 25.99
CA THR A 765 -15.44 -24.66 25.69
C THR A 765 -15.77 -24.89 24.20
N ALA A 766 -14.77 -24.77 23.32
CA ALA A 766 -14.90 -24.95 21.86
C ALA A 766 -14.81 -26.43 21.38
N ALA A 767 -15.07 -27.39 22.27
CA ALA A 767 -14.98 -28.83 22.01
C ALA A 767 -16.31 -29.55 22.37
N ASN A 768 -17.40 -29.11 21.75
CA ASN A 768 -18.68 -29.82 21.60
C ASN A 768 -19.36 -29.33 20.30
#